data_AF-A0A925CAZ8-F1
#
_entry.id   AF-A0A925CAZ8-F1
#
_cell.length_a   1.000
_cell.length_b   1.000
_cell.length_c   1.000
_cell.angle_alpha   90.00
_cell.angle_beta   90.00
_cell.angle_gamma   90.00
#
_symmetry.space_group_name_H-M   'P 1'
#
loop_
_entity.id
_entity.type
_entity.pdbx_description
1 polymer ?
#
loop_
_entity_poly.entity_id
_entity_poly.type
_entity_poly.pdbx_seq_one_letter_code
_entity_poly.pdbx_strand_id
1 'polypeptide(L)'
;MRTIDKPRPLHMLRVLTALVLASLAHPAGAAARVDPPIPPPPPPNEGYVTTLVNNRIAMTDTVTGRAVLTPNLSGVLADCAANTTFQVTQQPGGFDLAVTYTNNTSQQQELGRIIVGGWRFPQQLNVWDLRHDSKVFVDDHGGHDYTSVNFTYPMDLYSPVLVCGDAEHTVGVSLLYPVMEWDHTIKLTLRSPYRRPGDQGRNWEIEARLLGQIPAGETRTYTLTFRMARTGEHWLRTLVTYQSFFQNLYGGVQYERDPRPVQAMFIAEIGNLSPTNPRGFCQPTRRPDIHGWAPWAAHISTLPASGYNRVMLWAPSGLYRNNQNMNYPFNFLTPLNAFPAAANSWDELAAQSRPDLELGLYWGYPQRIMRTWDTSTSEVLDPDNSEHVALAFAELDQAVAAGAQMIGLDAYTAMGPADAWRWLNIMREHAPDTRFMLEVSPCDIFHNVAASWVFANELQTAHVLADFLHPGHETWAAIMFNVLANRLGHRPSPAEKAAEVRRVAALGYTPLIFDSIPLTSDMSAAEHWTLSVPPQYRLALGMNQNFNPGEVQPQLDGTNTLTSAWFPDRADGEPVRTLEGALAPGGGNAASAPAADTAVVMKMIAGFVPTRTAELPPPARHLVEKLAAAESESLAARHAAPGQTGAGATTAKAPKVSVPRTNTMRISTALPTRKLPAIMTDRPNGGAVVRNRVGVISDPNHPNRRKEQFVFDPTKVLAALSRVKRDSKTQITVEPGTSGEK
;
A
#
# COMPACT_ATOMS: atom_id res chain seq x y z
N MET A 1 -52.84 28.60 43.48
CA MET A 1 -53.64 27.83 44.45
C MET A 1 -53.83 26.44 43.86
N ARG A 2 -53.66 25.31 44.56
CA ARG A 2 -53.36 25.08 45.99
C ARG A 2 -51.88 24.64 46.21
N THR A 3 -51.51 24.39 47.46
CA THR A 3 -50.17 23.99 47.94
C THR A 3 -50.29 22.80 48.94
N ILE A 4 -49.14 22.34 49.46
CA ILE A 4 -48.93 21.36 50.55
C ILE A 4 -49.02 19.87 50.14
N ASP A 5 -48.05 18.98 50.42
CA ASP A 5 -46.58 19.18 50.54
C ASP A 5 -45.80 17.84 50.32
N LYS A 6 -44.67 17.64 51.01
CA LYS A 6 -43.68 16.54 50.93
C LYS A 6 -43.63 15.78 52.30
N PRO A 7 -42.60 14.98 52.70
CA PRO A 7 -41.47 14.38 51.97
C PRO A 7 -41.09 12.89 52.34
N ARG A 8 -40.35 12.21 51.42
CA ARG A 8 -39.28 11.20 51.71
C ARG A 8 -39.75 9.82 52.29
N PRO A 9 -38.90 8.75 52.35
CA PRO A 9 -37.43 8.72 52.42
C PRO A 9 -36.65 7.79 51.46
N LEU A 10 -35.35 7.70 51.74
CA LEU A 10 -34.22 7.14 51.00
C LEU A 10 -34.38 5.67 50.56
N HIS A 11 -34.03 5.36 49.30
CA HIS A 11 -33.61 4.01 48.87
C HIS A 11 -32.59 4.02 47.71
N MET A 12 -31.66 4.98 47.68
CA MET A 12 -30.69 5.12 46.58
C MET A 12 -29.26 5.49 47.03
N LEU A 13 -28.74 4.81 48.07
CA LEU A 13 -27.35 4.97 48.54
C LEU A 13 -26.73 3.66 49.07
N ARG A 14 -27.00 2.52 48.42
CA ARG A 14 -26.37 1.22 48.70
C ARG A 14 -25.93 0.41 47.47
N VAL A 15 -26.22 0.88 46.26
CA VAL A 15 -25.85 0.18 45.01
C VAL A 15 -24.45 0.56 44.52
N LEU A 16 -24.07 1.85 44.58
CA LEU A 16 -22.74 2.31 44.11
C LEU A 16 -21.56 1.69 44.88
N THR A 17 -21.72 1.39 46.17
CA THR A 17 -20.63 0.80 46.98
C THR A 17 -20.41 -0.69 46.67
N ALA A 18 -21.37 -1.38 46.05
CA ALA A 18 -21.25 -2.79 45.70
C ALA A 18 -20.49 -3.01 44.39
N LEU A 19 -20.67 -2.16 43.37
CA LEU A 19 -19.96 -2.29 42.09
C LEU A 19 -18.46 -1.97 42.20
N VAL A 20 -18.07 -1.02 43.06
CA VAL A 20 -16.67 -0.58 43.20
C VAL A 20 -15.79 -1.59 43.97
N LEU A 21 -16.38 -2.59 44.62
CA LEU A 21 -15.66 -3.68 45.30
C LEU A 21 -15.68 -5.01 44.52
N ALA A 22 -16.43 -5.11 43.43
CA ALA A 22 -16.47 -6.29 42.56
C ALA A 22 -15.33 -6.33 41.53
N SER A 23 -14.72 -5.17 41.22
CA SER A 23 -13.65 -5.02 40.21
C SER A 23 -12.24 -5.34 40.70
N LEU A 24 -12.04 -5.62 41.99
CA LEU A 24 -10.73 -5.89 42.60
C LEU A 24 -10.50 -7.38 42.95
N ALA A 25 -11.33 -8.28 42.42
CA ALA A 25 -11.23 -9.73 42.65
C ALA A 25 -10.87 -10.49 41.36
N HIS A 26 -9.71 -10.18 40.76
CA HIS A 26 -9.13 -11.04 39.74
C HIS A 26 -8.74 -12.40 40.38
N PRO A 27 -9.10 -13.55 39.78
CA PRO A 27 -8.67 -14.85 40.28
C PRO A 27 -7.17 -15.03 40.03
N ALA A 28 -6.38 -15.00 41.10
CA ALA A 28 -4.95 -15.35 41.09
C ALA A 28 -4.79 -16.86 40.84
N GLY A 29 -5.02 -17.28 39.60
CA GLY A 29 -5.13 -18.67 39.17
C GLY A 29 -4.85 -18.90 37.69
N ALA A 30 -4.24 -17.93 37.00
CA ALA A 30 -3.60 -18.18 35.72
C ALA A 30 -2.38 -19.08 35.97
N ALA A 31 -2.51 -20.38 35.70
CA ALA A 31 -1.37 -21.28 35.68
C ALA A 31 -0.36 -20.74 34.66
N ALA A 32 0.91 -20.60 35.07
CA ALA A 32 1.96 -20.11 34.20
C ALA A 32 2.02 -21.01 32.95
N ARG A 33 1.66 -20.44 31.80
CA ARG A 33 1.70 -21.16 30.53
C ARG A 33 3.16 -21.43 30.25
N VAL A 34 3.56 -22.70 30.20
CA VAL A 34 4.90 -23.07 29.77
C VAL A 34 4.94 -22.82 28.27
N ASP A 35 5.47 -21.67 27.87
CA ASP A 35 5.74 -21.38 26.48
C ASP A 35 6.67 -22.47 25.93
N PRO A 36 6.45 -22.95 24.69
CA PRO A 36 7.34 -23.93 24.08
C PRO A 36 8.76 -23.35 24.06
N PRO A 37 9.78 -24.10 24.51
CA PRO A 37 11.12 -23.56 24.66
C PRO A 37 11.60 -23.02 23.31
N ILE A 38 11.84 -21.70 23.27
CA ILE A 38 12.34 -21.00 22.08
C ILE A 38 13.61 -21.75 21.63
N PRO A 39 13.68 -22.23 20.38
CA PRO A 39 14.83 -23.01 19.94
C PRO A 39 16.11 -22.18 20.15
N PRO A 40 17.18 -22.77 20.73
CA PRO A 40 18.38 -22.01 21.07
C PRO A 40 18.93 -21.35 19.80
N PRO A 41 19.38 -20.08 19.88
CA PRO A 41 19.85 -19.35 18.72
C PRO A 41 21.00 -20.12 18.05
N PRO A 42 21.00 -20.25 16.70
CA PRO A 42 22.02 -21.02 16.00
C PRO A 42 23.41 -20.44 16.29
N PRO A 43 24.45 -21.28 16.36
CA PRO A 43 25.76 -20.87 16.85
C PRO A 43 26.34 -19.69 16.05
N PRO A 44 26.89 -18.67 16.72
CA PRO A 44 27.47 -17.53 16.03
C PRO A 44 28.72 -17.95 15.24
N ASN A 45 28.86 -17.37 14.04
CA ASN A 45 29.98 -17.55 13.11
C ASN A 45 30.06 -18.87 12.31
N GLU A 46 28.93 -19.44 11.89
CA GLU A 46 28.93 -20.31 10.70
C GLU A 46 28.62 -19.50 9.42
N GLY A 47 29.68 -19.23 8.65
CA GLY A 47 29.56 -19.05 7.20
C GLY A 47 30.04 -17.73 6.58
N TYR A 48 30.13 -16.63 7.33
CA TYR A 48 30.49 -15.31 6.76
C TYR A 48 31.37 -14.48 7.71
N VAL A 49 32.33 -13.75 7.15
CA VAL A 49 33.12 -12.73 7.86
C VAL A 49 32.94 -11.37 7.19
N THR A 50 32.60 -10.35 7.99
CA THR A 50 32.36 -8.98 7.55
C THR A 50 33.40 -8.02 8.13
N THR A 51 33.85 -7.05 7.33
CA THR A 51 34.72 -5.95 7.79
C THR A 51 34.28 -4.61 7.20
N LEU A 52 34.50 -3.53 7.95
CA LEU A 52 34.33 -2.15 7.48
C LEU A 52 35.71 -1.54 7.22
N VAL A 53 36.00 -1.18 5.97
CA VAL A 53 37.29 -0.61 5.55
C VAL A 53 37.04 0.67 4.76
N ASN A 54 37.55 1.80 5.25
CA ASN A 54 37.39 3.12 4.61
C ASN A 54 35.92 3.47 4.28
N ASN A 55 35.02 3.26 5.24
CA ASN A 55 33.56 3.45 5.12
C ASN A 55 32.92 2.66 3.96
N ARG A 56 33.44 1.44 3.71
CA ARG A 56 32.92 0.46 2.73
C ARG A 56 32.91 -0.92 3.36
N ILE A 57 31.91 -1.72 3.04
CA ILE A 57 31.74 -3.06 3.60
C ILE A 57 32.41 -4.09 2.69
N ALA A 58 33.14 -5.02 3.29
CA ALA A 58 33.59 -6.26 2.65
C ALA A 58 33.00 -7.45 3.41
N MET A 59 32.48 -8.44 2.69
CA MET A 59 31.95 -9.67 3.29
C MET A 59 32.33 -10.88 2.45
N THR A 60 32.90 -11.90 3.08
CA THR A 60 33.34 -13.14 2.43
C THR A 60 32.64 -14.33 3.07
N ASP A 61 32.12 -15.24 2.24
CA ASP A 61 31.66 -16.55 2.69
C ASP A 61 32.87 -17.42 3.06
N THR A 62 32.92 -17.88 4.32
CA THR A 62 34.08 -18.60 4.88
C THR A 62 34.13 -20.08 4.52
N VAL A 63 33.09 -20.63 3.90
CA VAL A 63 33.01 -22.06 3.52
C VAL A 63 33.39 -22.25 2.06
N THR A 64 32.95 -21.34 1.20
CA THR A 64 33.26 -21.32 -0.24
C THR A 64 34.47 -20.46 -0.58
N GLY A 65 34.86 -19.53 0.31
CA GLY A 65 35.83 -18.47 0.01
C GLY A 65 35.30 -17.37 -0.92
N ARG A 66 34.02 -17.43 -1.33
CA ARG A 66 33.41 -16.46 -2.24
C ARG A 66 33.27 -15.11 -1.55
N ALA A 67 33.90 -14.07 -2.11
CA ALA A 67 33.62 -12.70 -1.71
C ALA A 67 32.20 -12.32 -2.16
N VAL A 68 31.31 -12.04 -1.21
CA VAL A 68 29.90 -11.68 -1.45
C VAL A 68 29.77 -10.17 -1.67
N LEU A 69 30.44 -9.39 -0.81
CA LEU A 69 30.60 -7.94 -0.94
C LEU A 69 32.10 -7.62 -1.07
N THR A 70 32.52 -6.89 -2.10
CA THR A 70 33.87 -6.28 -2.14
C THR A 70 33.79 -4.78 -2.32
N PRO A 71 34.56 -3.97 -1.56
CA PRO A 71 34.50 -2.51 -1.57
C PRO A 71 34.51 -1.92 -2.99
N ASN A 72 33.38 -1.34 -3.41
CA ASN A 72 33.26 -0.57 -4.64
C ASN A 72 33.60 0.92 -4.37
N LEU A 73 33.38 1.82 -5.33
CA LEU A 73 33.57 3.26 -5.10
C LEU A 73 32.41 3.97 -4.37
N SER A 74 31.29 3.30 -4.11
CA SER A 74 30.23 3.85 -3.25
C SER A 74 30.69 3.78 -1.79
N GLY A 75 30.60 4.90 -1.06
CA GLY A 75 30.68 4.87 0.40
C GLY A 75 29.35 4.38 1.00
N VAL A 76 29.37 3.98 2.27
CA VAL A 76 28.15 3.58 3.01
C VAL A 76 27.07 4.69 3.06
N LEU A 77 27.46 5.95 2.87
CA LEU A 77 26.56 7.11 2.87
C LEU A 77 26.75 7.96 1.60
N ALA A 78 25.64 8.54 1.11
CA ALA A 78 25.64 9.62 0.14
C ALA A 78 24.58 10.69 0.47
N ASP A 79 24.79 11.90 -0.04
CA ASP A 79 23.85 13.04 -0.05
C ASP A 79 23.23 13.43 1.31
N CYS A 80 23.96 13.25 2.41
CA CYS A 80 23.56 13.70 3.74
C CYS A 80 24.43 14.88 4.21
N ALA A 81 23.83 15.82 4.94
CA ALA A 81 24.52 16.98 5.51
C ALA A 81 24.82 16.84 7.02
N ALA A 82 24.23 15.85 7.70
CA ALA A 82 24.48 15.59 9.11
C ALA A 82 25.82 14.87 9.33
N ASN A 83 26.34 14.96 10.56
CA ASN A 83 27.52 14.18 10.95
C ASN A 83 27.09 12.73 11.11
N THR A 84 27.86 11.77 10.59
CA THR A 84 27.49 10.36 10.64
C THR A 84 28.61 9.46 11.15
N THR A 85 28.26 8.50 11.99
CA THR A 85 29.13 7.38 12.38
C THR A 85 28.54 6.05 11.96
N PHE A 86 29.40 5.08 11.67
CA PHE A 86 29.03 3.76 11.18
C PHE A 86 29.58 2.69 12.12
N GLN A 87 28.71 1.76 12.55
CA GLN A 87 29.11 0.55 13.26
C GLN A 87 28.64 -0.66 12.47
N VAL A 88 29.54 -1.61 12.23
CA VAL A 88 29.22 -2.91 11.62
C VAL A 88 29.40 -3.99 12.69
N THR A 89 28.30 -4.65 13.03
CA THR A 89 28.27 -5.76 13.99
C THR A 89 28.13 -7.07 13.21
N GLN A 90 29.10 -7.97 13.36
CA GLN A 90 29.06 -9.33 12.80
C GLN A 90 27.87 -10.11 13.38
N GLN A 91 27.11 -10.81 12.53
CA GLN A 91 25.92 -11.56 12.93
C GLN A 91 25.89 -12.97 12.31
N PRO A 92 25.09 -13.92 12.84
CA PRO A 92 24.82 -15.19 12.18
C PRO A 92 24.26 -14.96 10.77
N GLY A 93 24.96 -15.46 9.75
CA GLY A 93 24.58 -15.27 8.35
C GLY A 93 24.84 -13.87 7.77
N GLY A 94 25.54 -12.95 8.44
CA GLY A 94 25.82 -11.62 7.86
C GLY A 94 26.29 -10.57 8.86
N PHE A 95 25.65 -9.40 8.85
CA PHE A 95 25.99 -8.27 9.70
C PHE A 95 24.82 -7.30 9.90
N ASP A 96 24.88 -6.49 10.94
CA ASP A 96 24.07 -5.28 11.07
C ASP A 96 24.95 -4.05 10.84
N LEU A 97 24.44 -3.09 10.06
CA LEU A 97 25.02 -1.77 9.88
C LEU A 97 24.16 -0.77 10.63
N ALA A 98 24.66 -0.24 11.74
CA ALA A 98 24.09 0.92 12.40
C ALA A 98 24.70 2.20 11.82
N VAL A 99 23.84 3.13 11.38
CA VAL A 99 24.20 4.46 10.88
C VAL A 99 23.59 5.50 11.80
N THR A 100 24.43 6.12 12.63
CA THR A 100 24.02 7.17 13.55
C THR A 100 24.23 8.52 12.90
N TYR A 101 23.15 9.28 12.74
CA TYR A 101 23.12 10.66 12.25
C TYR A 101 23.09 11.62 13.44
N THR A 102 23.81 12.74 13.38
CA THR A 102 23.79 13.79 14.41
C THR A 102 23.85 15.18 13.76
N ASN A 103 22.75 15.91 13.90
CA ASN A 103 22.59 17.25 13.35
C ASN A 103 23.09 18.30 14.36
N ASN A 104 24.39 18.58 14.33
CA ASN A 104 25.03 19.62 15.14
C ASN A 104 24.77 21.06 14.62
N THR A 105 23.73 21.28 13.81
CA THR A 105 23.41 22.60 13.23
C THR A 105 22.11 23.17 13.80
N SER A 106 21.83 24.45 13.54
CA SER A 106 20.59 25.13 13.93
C SER A 106 19.48 25.05 12.88
N GLN A 107 19.57 24.13 11.90
CA GLN A 107 18.58 23.93 10.84
C GLN A 107 18.31 22.43 10.66
N GLN A 108 17.17 22.08 10.07
CA GLN A 108 16.88 20.69 9.70
C GLN A 108 17.84 20.25 8.58
N GLN A 109 18.22 18.97 8.56
CA GLN A 109 19.17 18.43 7.58
C GLN A 109 18.63 17.16 6.91
N GLU A 110 18.84 17.03 5.60
CA GLU A 110 18.48 15.82 4.83
C GLU A 110 19.26 14.59 5.31
N LEU A 111 18.54 13.48 5.51
CA LEU A 111 19.10 12.18 5.93
C LEU A 111 19.84 11.44 4.80
N GLY A 112 19.55 11.77 3.54
CA GLY A 112 20.28 11.26 2.38
C GLY A 112 20.07 9.75 2.12
N ARG A 113 21.17 9.02 1.92
CA ARG A 113 21.16 7.64 1.39
C ARG A 113 22.15 6.73 2.10
N ILE A 114 21.67 5.62 2.67
CA ILE A 114 22.50 4.49 3.10
C ILE A 114 22.70 3.57 1.89
N ILE A 115 23.93 3.16 1.58
CA ILE A 115 24.26 2.33 0.42
C ILE A 115 25.12 1.14 0.85
N VAL A 116 24.66 -0.08 0.59
CA VAL A 116 25.48 -1.30 0.68
C VAL A 116 25.76 -1.77 -0.74
N GLY A 117 26.94 -1.41 -1.25
CA GLY A 117 27.38 -1.72 -2.61
C GLY A 117 28.49 -2.76 -2.70
N GLY A 118 28.87 -3.08 -3.94
CA GLY A 118 29.94 -4.04 -4.21
C GLY A 118 29.52 -5.51 -4.20
N TRP A 119 28.22 -5.81 -4.33
CA TRP A 119 27.69 -7.17 -4.37
C TRP A 119 28.21 -7.92 -5.59
N ARG A 120 28.86 -9.06 -5.37
CA ARG A 120 29.43 -9.94 -6.41
C ARG A 120 28.49 -11.10 -6.73
N PHE A 121 27.26 -10.72 -7.04
CA PHE A 121 26.25 -11.58 -7.65
C PHE A 121 26.38 -11.55 -9.18
N PRO A 122 25.89 -12.59 -9.89
CA PRO A 122 25.85 -12.60 -11.36
C PRO A 122 24.98 -11.48 -11.95
N GLN A 123 25.02 -11.35 -13.28
CA GLN A 123 24.22 -10.37 -14.04
C GLN A 123 22.70 -10.54 -13.85
N GLN A 124 22.25 -11.75 -13.53
CA GLN A 124 20.85 -12.07 -13.28
C GLN A 124 20.64 -12.37 -11.78
N LEU A 125 19.60 -11.77 -11.21
CA LEU A 125 19.12 -12.04 -9.85
C LEU A 125 17.71 -12.62 -9.89
N ASN A 126 17.43 -13.55 -8.99
CA ASN A 126 16.07 -13.80 -8.53
C ASN A 126 15.70 -12.68 -7.54
N VAL A 127 14.55 -12.05 -7.70
CA VAL A 127 14.05 -10.99 -6.80
C VAL A 127 12.63 -11.35 -6.38
N TRP A 128 12.34 -11.26 -5.09
CA TRP A 128 11.01 -11.52 -4.53
C TRP A 128 10.22 -10.21 -4.50
N ASP A 129 9.08 -10.17 -5.20
CA ASP A 129 8.10 -9.11 -5.06
C ASP A 129 7.22 -9.39 -3.84
N LEU A 130 7.51 -8.71 -2.73
CA LEU A 130 6.87 -8.92 -1.43
C LEU A 130 5.77 -7.90 -1.12
N ARG A 131 5.32 -7.14 -2.13
CA ARG A 131 4.36 -6.04 -1.94
C ARG A 131 2.95 -6.52 -1.64
N HIS A 132 2.44 -7.50 -2.39
CA HIS A 132 1.06 -8.00 -2.28
C HIS A 132 0.98 -9.54 -2.31
N ASP A 133 1.99 -10.22 -2.89
CA ASP A 133 2.16 -11.66 -2.79
C ASP A 133 3.62 -12.01 -2.37
N SER A 134 4.24 -13.05 -2.94
CA SER A 134 5.67 -13.34 -2.79
C SER A 134 6.27 -13.95 -4.07
N LYS A 135 5.84 -13.43 -5.22
CA LYS A 135 6.29 -13.87 -6.54
C LYS A 135 7.77 -13.60 -6.76
N VAL A 136 8.51 -14.61 -7.22
CA VAL A 136 9.89 -14.42 -7.72
C VAL A 136 9.86 -13.98 -9.18
N PHE A 137 10.64 -12.96 -9.54
CA PHE A 137 10.96 -12.59 -10.92
C PHE A 137 12.48 -12.60 -11.15
N VAL A 138 12.90 -12.74 -12.40
CA VAL A 138 14.31 -12.63 -12.79
C VAL A 138 14.60 -11.21 -13.24
N ASP A 139 15.65 -10.64 -12.67
CA ASP A 139 16.11 -9.28 -12.85
C ASP A 139 17.49 -9.27 -13.54
N ASP A 140 17.69 -8.50 -14.60
CA ASP A 140 18.89 -8.59 -15.44
C ASP A 140 19.45 -7.20 -15.78
N HIS A 141 20.64 -6.88 -15.27
CA HIS A 141 21.27 -5.57 -15.52
C HIS A 141 21.90 -5.44 -16.93
N GLY A 142 21.87 -6.47 -17.78
CA GLY A 142 22.30 -6.44 -19.19
C GLY A 142 23.70 -5.86 -19.45
N GLY A 143 24.66 -6.05 -18.54
CA GLY A 143 25.97 -5.37 -18.53
C GLY A 143 25.98 -3.84 -18.36
N HIS A 144 24.82 -3.17 -18.28
CA HIS A 144 24.66 -1.70 -18.33
C HIS A 144 24.04 -1.12 -17.06
N ASP A 145 23.91 0.20 -17.02
CA ASP A 145 23.41 0.94 -15.86
C ASP A 145 21.92 0.72 -15.68
N TYR A 146 21.58 0.15 -14.53
CA TYR A 146 20.29 -0.49 -14.34
C TYR A 146 19.71 -0.22 -12.95
N THR A 147 18.39 -0.18 -12.84
CA THR A 147 17.64 -0.04 -11.59
C THR A 147 16.37 -0.85 -11.71
N SER A 148 16.10 -1.68 -10.70
CA SER A 148 15.01 -2.65 -10.67
C SER A 148 13.96 -2.21 -9.65
N VAL A 149 13.82 -2.95 -8.55
CA VAL A 149 13.15 -2.54 -7.30
C VAL A 149 13.53 -1.10 -7.01
N ASN A 150 12.52 -0.26 -6.85
CA ASN A 150 12.65 1.17 -6.63
C ASN A 150 11.42 1.67 -5.85
N PHE A 151 11.02 0.88 -4.86
CA PHE A 151 9.73 0.98 -4.17
C PHE A 151 9.86 1.74 -2.85
N THR A 152 8.73 2.21 -2.35
CA THR A 152 8.65 3.21 -1.30
C THR A 152 7.85 2.65 -0.12
N TYR A 153 8.39 2.66 1.09
CA TYR A 153 7.66 2.33 2.32
C TYR A 153 7.25 3.65 3.00
N PRO A 154 5.98 3.81 3.45
CA PRO A 154 4.92 2.80 3.57
C PRO A 154 4.01 2.60 2.33
N MET A 155 4.25 3.27 1.19
CA MET A 155 3.25 3.40 0.10
C MET A 155 3.18 2.22 -0.89
N ASP A 156 4.31 1.85 -1.49
CA ASP A 156 4.44 0.77 -2.48
C ASP A 156 4.85 -0.56 -1.84
N LEU A 157 5.55 -0.49 -0.69
CA LEU A 157 6.16 -1.62 0.01
C LEU A 157 5.33 -2.04 1.22
N TYR A 158 5.09 -3.34 1.34
CA TYR A 158 4.49 -3.93 2.53
C TYR A 158 5.35 -3.75 3.78
N SER A 159 6.68 -3.95 3.65
CA SER A 159 7.68 -3.74 4.70
C SER A 159 8.94 -3.10 4.11
N PRO A 160 9.79 -2.40 4.88
CA PRO A 160 11.05 -1.84 4.43
C PRO A 160 12.14 -2.94 4.34
N VAL A 161 11.85 -3.97 3.54
CA VAL A 161 12.70 -5.13 3.29
C VAL A 161 12.88 -5.39 1.79
N LEU A 162 13.96 -6.07 1.42
CA LEU A 162 14.23 -6.53 0.06
C LEU A 162 14.88 -7.91 0.12
N VAL A 163 14.39 -8.85 -0.68
CA VAL A 163 14.97 -10.19 -0.81
C VAL A 163 15.33 -10.47 -2.27
N CYS A 164 16.59 -10.83 -2.51
CA CYS A 164 17.11 -11.19 -3.84
C CYS A 164 18.27 -12.21 -3.76
N GLY A 165 18.61 -12.89 -4.84
CA GLY A 165 19.61 -13.96 -4.80
C GLY A 165 20.04 -14.52 -6.16
N ASP A 166 21.00 -15.45 -6.13
CA ASP A 166 21.41 -16.29 -7.26
C ASP A 166 21.10 -17.78 -6.97
N ALA A 167 21.83 -18.72 -7.57
CA ALA A 167 21.65 -20.16 -7.35
C ALA A 167 22.32 -20.69 -6.07
N GLU A 168 23.32 -19.97 -5.53
CA GLU A 168 24.08 -20.33 -4.34
C GLU A 168 23.54 -19.64 -3.08
N HIS A 169 23.05 -18.40 -3.24
CA HIS A 169 22.76 -17.48 -2.15
C HIS A 169 21.46 -16.72 -2.35
N THR A 170 20.66 -16.61 -1.30
CA THR A 170 19.62 -15.59 -1.14
C THR A 170 20.04 -14.60 -0.06
N VAL A 171 19.74 -13.32 -0.26
CA VAL A 171 20.04 -12.22 0.64
C VAL A 171 18.74 -11.55 1.04
N GLY A 172 18.54 -11.32 2.33
CA GLY A 172 17.56 -10.39 2.85
C GLY A 172 18.27 -9.17 3.40
N VAL A 173 17.75 -8.00 3.04
CA VAL A 173 18.11 -6.72 3.64
C VAL A 173 16.85 -6.11 4.24
N SER A 174 16.96 -5.56 5.44
CA SER A 174 15.84 -4.94 6.17
C SER A 174 16.30 -3.69 6.88
N LEU A 175 15.49 -2.63 6.86
CA LEU A 175 15.69 -1.45 7.69
C LEU A 175 14.84 -1.61 8.96
N LEU A 176 15.47 -1.62 10.14
CA LEU A 176 14.74 -1.61 11.41
C LEU A 176 14.24 -0.17 11.63
N TYR A 177 12.99 0.07 11.23
CA TYR A 177 12.44 1.41 11.07
C TYR A 177 11.19 1.62 11.95
N PRO A 178 11.27 2.45 13.01
CA PRO A 178 10.12 2.84 13.81
C PRO A 178 9.33 3.94 13.07
N VAL A 179 8.53 3.54 12.07
CA VAL A 179 7.79 4.46 11.20
C VAL A 179 6.85 5.37 11.97
N MET A 180 6.25 4.86 13.05
CA MET A 180 5.38 5.60 13.97
C MET A 180 6.10 6.70 14.76
N GLU A 181 7.43 6.63 14.89
CA GLU A 181 8.25 7.59 15.65
C GLU A 181 8.93 8.60 14.72
N TRP A 182 9.44 8.15 13.57
CA TRP A 182 10.25 9.00 12.68
C TRP A 182 9.47 9.58 11.50
N ASP A 183 8.26 9.11 11.23
CA ASP A 183 7.25 9.59 10.25
C ASP A 183 7.82 10.26 8.97
N HIS A 184 8.67 9.52 8.26
CA HIS A 184 9.13 9.90 6.93
C HIS A 184 9.12 8.72 5.97
N THR A 185 9.31 9.04 4.69
CA THR A 185 9.23 8.05 3.62
C THR A 185 10.59 7.36 3.44
N ILE A 186 10.59 6.03 3.35
CA ILE A 186 11.78 5.24 3.01
C ILE A 186 11.66 4.78 1.57
N LYS A 187 12.74 4.82 0.79
CA LYS A 187 12.76 4.27 -0.56
C LYS A 187 13.89 3.26 -0.71
N LEU A 188 13.53 2.01 -1.01
CA LEU A 188 14.49 0.93 -1.26
C LEU A 188 14.70 0.75 -2.75
N THR A 189 15.97 0.78 -3.16
CA THR A 189 16.37 0.64 -4.55
C THR A 189 17.43 -0.45 -4.72
N LEU A 190 17.17 -1.45 -5.56
CA LEU A 190 18.16 -2.40 -6.07
C LEU A 190 18.66 -1.91 -7.44
N ARG A 191 19.97 -1.78 -7.60
CA ARG A 191 20.55 -1.23 -8.83
C ARG A 191 21.93 -1.78 -9.16
N SER A 192 22.32 -1.66 -10.42
CA SER A 192 23.69 -1.88 -10.88
C SER A 192 24.25 -0.59 -11.48
N PRO A 193 25.09 0.17 -10.75
CA PRO A 193 25.60 1.47 -11.18
C PRO A 193 26.71 1.33 -12.23
N TYR A 194 27.05 2.42 -12.91
CA TYR A 194 28.21 2.47 -13.82
C TYR A 194 29.45 1.86 -13.18
N ARG A 195 30.09 0.92 -13.90
CA ARG A 195 31.39 0.36 -13.49
C ARG A 195 32.44 1.47 -13.55
N ARG A 196 32.81 2.03 -12.40
CA ARG A 196 33.87 3.04 -12.30
C ARG A 196 35.25 2.38 -12.35
N PRO A 197 36.29 3.07 -12.85
CA PRO A 197 37.66 2.60 -12.71
C PRO A 197 38.01 2.40 -11.23
N GLY A 198 38.43 1.19 -10.85
CA GLY A 198 38.64 0.79 -9.45
C GLY A 198 37.57 -0.15 -8.89
N ASP A 199 36.35 -0.16 -9.46
CA ASP A 199 35.39 -1.24 -9.16
C ASP A 199 35.90 -2.56 -9.75
N GLN A 200 35.91 -3.62 -8.93
CA GLN A 200 36.37 -4.98 -9.26
C GLN A 200 35.40 -5.73 -10.21
N GLY A 201 35.01 -5.08 -11.31
CA GLY A 201 33.90 -5.46 -12.16
C GLY A 201 32.59 -4.76 -11.77
N ARG A 202 31.56 -4.94 -12.60
CA ARG A 202 30.19 -4.52 -12.28
C ARG A 202 29.72 -5.25 -11.00
N ASN A 203 28.77 -4.63 -10.30
CA ASN A 203 28.22 -5.10 -9.04
C ASN A 203 26.75 -4.70 -8.94
N TRP A 204 26.04 -5.30 -8.00
CA TRP A 204 24.79 -4.74 -7.49
C TRP A 204 25.08 -3.90 -6.23
N GLU A 205 24.17 -2.97 -5.95
CA GLU A 205 24.10 -2.26 -4.67
C GLU A 205 22.64 -2.05 -4.27
N ILE A 206 22.39 -2.08 -2.96
CA ILE A 206 21.12 -1.65 -2.38
C ILE A 206 21.30 -0.27 -1.79
N GLU A 207 20.38 0.62 -2.13
CA GLU A 207 20.25 1.98 -1.60
C GLU A 207 18.97 2.04 -0.75
N ALA A 208 19.11 2.37 0.53
CA ALA A 208 18.02 2.79 1.39
C ALA A 208 18.07 4.32 1.49
N ARG A 209 17.20 4.98 0.74
CA ARG A 209 17.07 6.44 0.71
C ARG A 209 16.07 6.89 1.75
N LEU A 210 16.51 7.77 2.63
CA LEU A 210 15.74 8.32 3.73
C LEU A 210 15.15 9.67 3.27
N LEU A 211 13.90 9.65 2.78
CA LEU A 211 13.22 10.84 2.26
C LEU A 211 12.59 11.64 3.40
N GLY A 212 13.45 12.14 4.29
CA GLY A 212 13.10 12.91 5.47
C GLY A 212 14.30 13.69 6.01
N GLN A 213 14.02 14.51 7.03
CA GLN A 213 15.01 15.38 7.66
C GLN A 213 15.19 15.04 9.14
N ILE A 214 16.43 15.18 9.62
CA ILE A 214 16.74 15.17 11.05
C ILE A 214 16.68 16.61 11.60
N PRO A 215 15.86 16.91 12.63
CA PRO A 215 15.79 18.21 13.27
C PRO A 215 17.10 18.71 13.89
N ALA A 216 17.17 20.02 14.13
CA ALA A 216 18.33 20.69 14.70
C ALA A 216 18.64 20.19 16.12
N GLY A 217 19.86 19.72 16.35
CA GLY A 217 20.31 19.15 17.64
C GLY A 217 19.94 17.69 17.87
N GLU A 218 19.20 17.03 16.96
CA GLU A 218 18.85 15.61 17.13
C GLU A 218 19.95 14.64 16.71
N THR A 219 19.87 13.43 17.29
CA THR A 219 20.62 12.23 16.90
C THR A 219 19.63 11.09 16.64
N ARG A 220 19.78 10.36 15.53
CA ARG A 220 18.94 9.20 15.17
C ARG A 220 19.82 8.06 14.62
N THR A 221 19.52 6.81 14.94
CA THR A 221 20.33 5.64 14.54
C THR A 221 19.52 4.64 13.73
N TYR A 222 19.85 4.51 12.44
CA TYR A 222 19.19 3.61 11.51
C TYR A 222 19.96 2.29 11.45
N THR A 223 19.31 1.17 11.73
CA THR A 223 19.94 -0.16 11.65
C THR A 223 19.48 -0.87 10.38
N LEU A 224 20.41 -1.12 9.46
CA LEU A 224 20.20 -1.94 8.27
C LEU A 224 20.75 -3.35 8.54
N THR A 225 19.87 -4.35 8.63
CA THR A 225 20.27 -5.75 8.82
C THR A 225 20.52 -6.41 7.48
N PHE A 226 21.68 -7.06 7.31
CA PHE A 226 22.05 -7.83 6.12
C PHE A 226 22.19 -9.30 6.53
N ARG A 227 21.47 -10.21 5.85
CA ARG A 227 21.49 -11.65 6.15
C ARG A 227 21.49 -12.48 4.88
N MET A 228 22.27 -13.55 4.90
CA MET A 228 22.41 -14.56 3.86
C MET A 228 21.65 -15.84 4.24
N ALA A 229 21.16 -16.53 3.23
CA ALA A 229 20.72 -17.92 3.27
C ALA A 229 21.35 -18.65 2.06
N ARG A 230 21.82 -19.88 2.25
CA ARG A 230 22.45 -20.69 1.19
C ARG A 230 21.43 -21.60 0.48
N THR A 231 21.83 -22.20 -0.65
CA THR A 231 21.04 -23.24 -1.34
C THR A 231 20.52 -24.30 -0.36
N GLY A 232 19.20 -24.52 -0.34
CA GLY A 232 18.54 -25.46 0.57
C GLY A 232 18.01 -24.83 1.87
N GLU A 233 18.45 -23.63 2.22
CA GLU A 233 17.85 -22.83 3.30
C GLU A 233 16.66 -22.01 2.78
N HIS A 234 15.65 -21.79 3.63
CA HIS A 234 14.50 -20.97 3.25
C HIS A 234 14.81 -19.47 3.40
N TRP A 235 14.48 -18.68 2.38
CA TRP A 235 14.79 -17.25 2.29
C TRP A 235 14.30 -16.42 3.50
N LEU A 236 13.16 -16.79 4.12
CA LEU A 236 12.66 -16.16 5.36
C LEU A 236 13.67 -16.14 6.52
N ARG A 237 14.66 -17.05 6.55
CA ARG A 237 15.80 -17.02 7.50
C ARG A 237 16.44 -15.63 7.56
N THR A 238 16.50 -14.96 6.41
CA THR A 238 17.14 -13.65 6.27
C THR A 238 16.35 -12.50 6.92
N LEU A 239 15.04 -12.67 7.13
CA LEU A 239 14.13 -11.63 7.64
C LEU A 239 13.76 -11.82 9.13
N VAL A 240 14.24 -12.86 9.81
CA VAL A 240 13.93 -13.14 11.24
C VAL A 240 14.29 -11.95 12.16
N THR A 241 15.34 -11.20 11.85
CA THR A 241 15.69 -9.98 12.60
C THR A 241 14.61 -8.89 12.47
N TYR A 242 14.03 -8.73 11.27
CA TYR A 242 12.93 -7.78 11.05
C TYR A 242 11.62 -8.27 11.69
N GLN A 243 11.31 -9.56 11.60
CA GLN A 243 10.17 -10.17 12.29
C GLN A 243 10.21 -9.92 13.80
N SER A 244 11.38 -10.11 14.43
CA SER A 244 11.58 -9.88 15.86
C SER A 244 11.46 -8.40 16.21
N PHE A 245 12.07 -7.51 15.43
CA PHE A 245 11.93 -6.05 15.60
C PHE A 245 10.47 -5.60 15.49
N PHE A 246 9.78 -6.04 14.44
CA PHE A 246 8.39 -5.67 14.16
C PHE A 246 7.45 -6.14 15.29
N GLN A 247 7.56 -7.40 15.69
CA GLN A 247 6.73 -7.96 16.77
C GLN A 247 6.99 -7.31 18.13
N ASN A 248 8.25 -6.95 18.43
CA ASN A 248 8.58 -6.26 19.69
C ASN A 248 8.08 -4.81 19.74
N LEU A 249 7.91 -4.15 18.59
CA LEU A 249 7.54 -2.74 18.51
C LEU A 249 6.04 -2.49 18.28
N TYR A 250 5.39 -3.34 17.46
CA TYR A 250 3.99 -3.14 17.04
C TYR A 250 3.06 -4.28 17.47
N GLY A 251 3.59 -5.41 17.97
CA GLY A 251 2.82 -6.61 18.26
C GLY A 251 2.35 -7.35 17.00
N GLY A 252 1.33 -8.19 17.17
CA GLY A 252 0.68 -8.95 16.10
C GLY A 252 -0.77 -8.52 15.86
N VAL A 253 -1.53 -9.38 15.16
CA VAL A 253 -2.93 -9.12 14.79
C VAL A 253 -3.82 -8.92 16.03
N GLN A 254 -4.52 -7.79 16.07
CA GLN A 254 -5.40 -7.33 17.16
C GLN A 254 -6.90 -7.44 16.83
N TYR A 255 -7.26 -8.21 15.80
CA TYR A 255 -8.64 -8.45 15.38
C TYR A 255 -8.86 -9.94 15.07
N GLU A 256 -10.11 -10.37 15.06
CA GLU A 256 -10.46 -11.74 14.66
C GLU A 256 -10.53 -11.84 13.13
N ARG A 257 -9.73 -12.73 12.55
CA ARG A 257 -9.73 -13.05 11.12
C ARG A 257 -11.01 -13.75 10.70
N ASP A 258 -11.61 -13.30 9.62
CA ASP A 258 -12.75 -13.96 9.00
C ASP A 258 -12.41 -14.50 7.59
N PRO A 259 -12.32 -15.83 7.42
CA PRO A 259 -11.99 -16.44 6.14
C PRO A 259 -13.18 -16.50 5.16
N ARG A 260 -14.40 -16.14 5.57
CA ARG A 260 -15.60 -16.32 4.73
C ARG A 260 -15.61 -15.30 3.59
N PRO A 261 -15.92 -15.70 2.34
CA PRO A 261 -16.01 -14.77 1.21
C PRO A 261 -17.03 -13.65 1.42
N VAL A 262 -16.75 -12.50 0.81
CA VAL A 262 -17.58 -11.29 0.89
C VAL A 262 -18.24 -11.02 -0.46
N GLN A 263 -19.56 -10.86 -0.48
CA GLN A 263 -20.28 -10.35 -1.66
C GLN A 263 -20.06 -8.84 -1.76
N ALA A 264 -19.43 -8.37 -2.83
CA ALA A 264 -19.38 -6.96 -3.16
C ALA A 264 -20.63 -6.56 -3.97
N MET A 265 -21.23 -5.41 -3.65
CA MET A 265 -22.43 -4.90 -4.33
C MET A 265 -22.32 -3.39 -4.58
N PHE A 266 -22.25 -2.96 -5.85
CA PHE A 266 -22.31 -1.55 -6.21
C PHE A 266 -23.73 -0.98 -6.07
N ILE A 267 -23.92 -0.09 -5.10
CA ILE A 267 -25.14 0.71 -4.95
C ILE A 267 -25.19 1.84 -5.98
N ALA A 268 -24.02 2.33 -6.43
CA ALA A 268 -23.89 3.32 -7.50
C ALA A 268 -22.64 3.10 -8.38
N GLU A 269 -22.73 3.57 -9.62
CA GLU A 269 -21.67 3.49 -10.63
C GLU A 269 -21.66 4.74 -11.53
N ILE A 270 -20.47 5.12 -12.01
CA ILE A 270 -20.25 6.32 -12.83
C ILE A 270 -21.09 6.35 -14.12
N GLY A 271 -21.34 5.18 -14.72
CA GLY A 271 -22.16 5.03 -15.92
C GLY A 271 -23.66 5.32 -15.73
N ASN A 272 -24.14 5.36 -14.48
CA ASN A 272 -25.54 5.62 -14.14
C ASN A 272 -25.80 7.10 -13.78
N LEU A 273 -24.77 7.96 -13.72
CA LEU A 273 -24.89 9.38 -13.40
C LEU A 273 -25.69 10.14 -14.47
N SER A 274 -26.77 10.82 -14.08
CA SER A 274 -27.61 11.58 -15.01
C SER A 274 -28.31 12.77 -14.32
N PRO A 275 -29.00 13.66 -15.08
CA PRO A 275 -29.83 14.70 -14.49
C PRO A 275 -30.95 14.18 -13.57
N THR A 276 -31.50 12.99 -13.85
CA THR A 276 -32.55 12.35 -13.05
C THR A 276 -32.01 11.35 -12.03
N ASN A 277 -30.75 10.92 -12.17
CA ASN A 277 -30.01 10.08 -11.24
C ASN A 277 -28.69 10.77 -10.83
N PRO A 278 -28.75 11.88 -10.07
CA PRO A 278 -27.58 12.71 -9.79
C PRO A 278 -26.57 12.05 -8.85
N ARG A 279 -26.94 10.93 -8.22
CA ARG A 279 -26.09 10.09 -7.36
C ARG A 279 -25.51 8.86 -8.07
N GLY A 280 -25.93 8.58 -9.30
CA GLY A 280 -25.43 7.45 -10.09
C GLY A 280 -25.87 6.08 -9.56
N PHE A 281 -26.99 6.02 -8.81
CA PHE A 281 -27.48 4.77 -8.23
C PHE A 281 -27.75 3.71 -9.30
N CYS A 282 -27.29 2.50 -9.04
CA CYS A 282 -27.54 1.32 -9.85
C CYS A 282 -29.00 0.87 -9.73
N GLN A 283 -29.53 0.28 -10.81
CA GLN A 283 -30.87 -0.34 -10.87
C GLN A 283 -32.02 0.63 -10.50
N PRO A 284 -32.74 1.21 -11.48
CA PRO A 284 -33.73 2.26 -11.24
C PRO A 284 -34.78 1.98 -10.15
N THR A 285 -35.16 0.71 -9.96
CA THR A 285 -36.13 0.23 -8.96
C THR A 285 -35.56 -0.04 -7.56
N ARG A 286 -34.24 0.11 -7.36
CA ARG A 286 -33.55 -0.03 -6.06
C ARG A 286 -32.91 1.25 -5.55
N ARG A 287 -33.18 2.39 -6.18
CA ARG A 287 -32.64 3.70 -5.81
C ARG A 287 -33.01 4.11 -4.37
N PRO A 288 -32.05 4.26 -3.43
CA PRO A 288 -32.37 4.64 -2.05
C PRO A 288 -33.05 6.01 -1.94
N ASP A 289 -32.69 6.96 -2.82
CA ASP A 289 -33.27 8.31 -2.83
C ASP A 289 -34.74 8.39 -3.27
N ILE A 290 -35.28 7.34 -3.89
CA ILE A 290 -36.69 7.25 -4.36
C ILE A 290 -37.47 6.15 -3.62
N HIS A 291 -36.84 5.00 -3.37
CA HIS A 291 -37.49 3.78 -2.91
C HIS A 291 -37.08 3.34 -1.49
N GLY A 292 -36.14 4.04 -0.85
CA GLY A 292 -35.57 3.61 0.42
C GLY A 292 -34.71 2.36 0.30
N TRP A 293 -34.38 1.76 1.44
CA TRP A 293 -33.48 0.61 1.52
C TRP A 293 -34.17 -0.75 1.33
N ALA A 294 -35.49 -0.88 1.55
CA ALA A 294 -36.27 -2.10 1.32
C ALA A 294 -35.87 -2.93 0.07
N PRO A 295 -35.69 -2.35 -1.13
CA PRO A 295 -35.33 -3.13 -2.33
C PRO A 295 -33.91 -3.72 -2.30
N TRP A 296 -33.00 -3.13 -1.53
CA TRP A 296 -31.66 -3.68 -1.25
C TRP A 296 -31.70 -4.64 -0.07
N ALA A 297 -32.38 -4.29 1.02
CA ALA A 297 -32.57 -5.14 2.19
C ALA A 297 -33.17 -6.51 1.79
N ALA A 298 -34.25 -6.52 1.00
CA ALA A 298 -34.86 -7.74 0.46
C ALA A 298 -33.94 -8.53 -0.50
N HIS A 299 -32.94 -7.89 -1.12
CA HIS A 299 -31.94 -8.58 -1.92
C HIS A 299 -30.85 -9.20 -1.03
N ILE A 300 -30.35 -8.44 -0.07
CA ILE A 300 -29.34 -8.84 0.91
C ILE A 300 -29.84 -10.05 1.72
N SER A 301 -31.12 -10.07 2.09
CA SER A 301 -31.72 -11.21 2.81
C SER A 301 -31.61 -12.55 2.06
N THR A 302 -31.47 -12.54 0.73
CA THR A 302 -31.31 -13.77 -0.09
C THR A 302 -29.88 -14.31 -0.15
N LEU A 303 -28.87 -13.53 0.25
CA LEU A 303 -27.46 -13.89 0.06
C LEU A 303 -27.01 -15.17 0.79
N PRO A 304 -27.48 -15.50 2.02
CA PRO A 304 -27.17 -16.76 2.66
C PRO A 304 -27.67 -18.01 1.92
N ALA A 305 -28.72 -17.89 1.07
CA ALA A 305 -29.15 -18.99 0.22
C ALA A 305 -28.16 -19.30 -0.93
N SER A 306 -27.21 -18.40 -1.20
CA SER A 306 -26.02 -18.63 -2.04
C SER A 306 -24.74 -18.86 -1.23
N GLY A 307 -24.84 -19.01 0.09
CA GLY A 307 -23.71 -19.27 0.99
C GLY A 307 -22.92 -18.04 1.47
N TYR A 308 -23.34 -16.81 1.13
CA TYR A 308 -22.66 -15.61 1.64
C TYR A 308 -23.19 -15.24 3.03
N ASN A 309 -22.29 -15.17 4.00
CA ASN A 309 -22.55 -14.65 5.34
C ASN A 309 -21.89 -13.28 5.59
N ARG A 310 -21.33 -12.65 4.54
CA ARG A 310 -20.71 -11.31 4.58
C ARG A 310 -21.04 -10.57 3.28
N VAL A 311 -21.46 -9.31 3.39
CA VAL A 311 -21.77 -8.43 2.26
C VAL A 311 -21.20 -7.04 2.50
N MET A 312 -20.67 -6.40 1.46
CA MET A 312 -20.12 -5.05 1.53
C MET A 312 -20.72 -4.20 0.39
N LEU A 313 -21.34 -3.06 0.75
CA LEU A 313 -22.06 -2.19 -0.17
C LEU A 313 -21.19 -1.01 -0.60
N TRP A 314 -20.80 -0.98 -1.88
CA TRP A 314 -19.99 0.09 -2.47
C TRP A 314 -20.84 1.31 -2.83
N ALA A 315 -20.32 2.50 -2.50
CA ALA A 315 -20.92 3.81 -2.79
C ALA A 315 -22.38 3.98 -2.29
N PRO A 316 -22.67 3.76 -0.98
CA PRO A 316 -24.05 3.75 -0.46
C PRO A 316 -24.80 5.08 -0.63
N SER A 317 -24.14 6.23 -0.51
CA SER A 317 -24.72 7.55 -0.83
C SER A 317 -24.72 7.94 -2.32
N GLY A 318 -24.14 7.09 -3.18
CA GLY A 318 -23.84 7.42 -4.56
C GLY A 318 -22.47 8.06 -4.77
N LEU A 319 -22.24 8.54 -6.00
CA LEU A 319 -20.99 9.15 -6.46
C LEU A 319 -21.13 10.67 -6.67
N TYR A 320 -20.02 11.39 -6.61
CA TYR A 320 -19.97 12.79 -7.04
C TYR A 320 -20.19 12.92 -8.55
N ARG A 321 -21.03 13.88 -8.95
CA ARG A 321 -21.43 14.07 -10.35
C ARG A 321 -20.51 15.02 -11.09
N ASN A 322 -20.02 16.05 -10.40
CA ASN A 322 -19.13 17.06 -10.98
C ASN A 322 -17.66 16.74 -10.69
N ASN A 323 -17.36 16.23 -9.50
CA ASN A 323 -16.01 15.91 -9.03
C ASN A 323 -15.71 14.40 -9.06
N GLN A 324 -15.99 13.75 -10.20
CA GLN A 324 -15.86 12.29 -10.40
C GLN A 324 -14.44 11.74 -10.18
N ASN A 325 -13.42 12.60 -10.13
CA ASN A 325 -12.05 12.23 -9.76
C ASN A 325 -11.87 11.91 -8.27
N MET A 326 -12.82 12.28 -7.40
CA MET A 326 -12.96 11.78 -6.03
C MET A 326 -14.09 10.76 -6.06
N ASN A 327 -13.73 9.55 -6.53
CA ASN A 327 -14.65 8.49 -6.96
C ASN A 327 -15.81 8.25 -5.98
N TYR A 328 -15.47 7.91 -4.73
CA TYR A 328 -16.43 7.78 -3.63
C TYR A 328 -16.39 9.01 -2.71
N PRO A 329 -17.49 9.37 -2.03
CA PRO A 329 -17.58 10.57 -1.21
C PRO A 329 -17.10 10.35 0.24
N PHE A 330 -16.52 11.38 0.86
CA PHE A 330 -16.34 11.43 2.32
C PHE A 330 -17.68 11.48 3.06
N ASN A 331 -18.64 12.26 2.54
CA ASN A 331 -19.98 12.31 3.12
C ASN A 331 -20.81 11.10 2.68
N PHE A 332 -20.42 9.89 3.11
CA PHE A 332 -20.86 8.62 2.53
C PHE A 332 -22.22 8.14 3.01
N LEU A 333 -22.81 8.74 4.07
CA LEU A 333 -24.15 8.39 4.54
C LEU A 333 -24.99 9.60 5.01
N THR A 334 -24.44 10.57 5.74
CA THR A 334 -25.25 11.67 6.30
C THR A 334 -26.07 12.46 5.25
N PRO A 335 -25.61 12.66 3.99
CA PRO A 335 -26.40 13.34 2.97
C PRO A 335 -27.64 12.56 2.50
N LEU A 336 -27.77 11.27 2.82
CA LEU A 336 -28.96 10.49 2.51
C LEU A 336 -30.15 10.88 3.40
N ASN A 337 -29.91 11.49 4.56
CA ASN A 337 -30.98 12.01 5.43
C ASN A 337 -31.76 13.18 4.78
N ALA A 338 -31.24 13.76 3.70
CA ALA A 338 -31.97 14.72 2.86
C ALA A 338 -33.02 14.07 1.93
N PHE A 339 -33.02 12.73 1.78
CA PHE A 339 -34.00 11.98 1.01
C PHE A 339 -34.94 11.21 1.95
N PRO A 340 -36.22 11.62 2.12
CA PRO A 340 -37.12 10.99 3.09
C PRO A 340 -37.32 9.47 2.90
N ALA A 341 -37.17 8.97 1.66
CA ALA A 341 -37.25 7.53 1.39
C ALA A 341 -36.10 6.76 2.05
N ALA A 342 -34.84 7.22 1.92
CA ALA A 342 -33.68 6.62 2.57
C ALA A 342 -33.69 6.85 4.09
N ALA A 343 -33.96 8.08 4.52
CA ALA A 343 -33.97 8.47 5.94
C ALA A 343 -34.96 7.63 6.78
N ASN A 344 -36.14 7.32 6.22
CA ASN A 344 -37.18 6.55 6.90
C ASN A 344 -37.02 5.02 6.76
N SER A 345 -35.94 4.52 6.15
CA SER A 345 -35.71 3.09 5.89
C SER A 345 -34.38 2.55 6.42
N TRP A 346 -33.65 3.31 7.25
CA TRP A 346 -32.42 2.82 7.88
C TRP A 346 -32.65 1.50 8.67
N ASP A 347 -33.77 1.37 9.37
CA ASP A 347 -34.17 0.15 10.10
C ASP A 347 -34.26 -1.09 9.18
N GLU A 348 -34.64 -0.92 7.92
CA GLU A 348 -34.77 -2.03 6.95
C GLU A 348 -33.40 -2.59 6.53
N LEU A 349 -32.41 -1.70 6.44
CA LEU A 349 -31.01 -2.03 6.19
C LEU A 349 -30.35 -2.60 7.45
N ALA A 350 -30.59 -1.97 8.61
CA ALA A 350 -30.06 -2.42 9.90
C ALA A 350 -30.55 -3.84 10.26
N ALA A 351 -31.81 -4.17 9.92
CA ALA A 351 -32.36 -5.52 10.06
C ALA A 351 -31.68 -6.61 9.19
N GLN A 352 -30.74 -6.24 8.31
CA GLN A 352 -29.90 -7.20 7.59
C GLN A 352 -28.64 -7.60 8.36
N SER A 353 -28.26 -6.85 9.40
CA SER A 353 -27.21 -7.23 10.35
C SER A 353 -27.74 -8.31 11.29
N ARG A 354 -27.11 -9.49 11.27
CA ARG A 354 -27.57 -10.67 12.03
C ARG A 354 -26.45 -11.72 12.18
N PRO A 355 -26.55 -12.66 13.13
CA PRO A 355 -25.49 -13.65 13.37
C PRO A 355 -25.12 -14.53 12.17
N ASP A 356 -25.98 -14.65 11.16
CA ASP A 356 -25.71 -15.38 9.92
C ASP A 356 -25.42 -14.48 8.69
N LEU A 357 -25.36 -13.15 8.86
CA LEU A 357 -25.03 -12.19 7.80
C LEU A 357 -24.46 -10.88 8.34
N GLU A 358 -23.17 -10.66 8.14
CA GLU A 358 -22.51 -9.37 8.40
C GLU A 358 -22.74 -8.39 7.24
N LEU A 359 -23.29 -7.22 7.57
CA LEU A 359 -23.42 -6.09 6.67
C LEU A 359 -22.22 -5.14 6.79
N GLY A 360 -21.69 -4.69 5.65
CA GLY A 360 -20.68 -3.65 5.58
C GLY A 360 -21.00 -2.54 4.59
N LEU A 361 -20.47 -1.35 4.85
CA LEU A 361 -20.64 -0.15 4.02
C LEU A 361 -19.26 0.43 3.62
N TYR A 362 -19.14 0.89 2.38
CA TYR A 362 -17.88 1.42 1.84
C TYR A 362 -17.82 2.96 1.89
N TRP A 363 -16.81 3.49 2.57
CA TRP A 363 -16.60 4.92 2.82
C TRP A 363 -15.51 5.47 1.89
N GLY A 364 -15.84 6.48 1.09
CA GLY A 364 -14.90 7.20 0.23
C GLY A 364 -13.98 8.14 1.02
N TYR A 365 -12.67 8.12 0.76
CA TYR A 365 -11.67 9.05 1.33
C TYR A 365 -11.90 9.44 2.82
N PRO A 366 -11.97 8.49 3.77
CA PRO A 366 -12.26 8.74 5.19
C PRO A 366 -11.18 9.55 5.91
N GLN A 367 -10.02 9.74 5.26
CA GLN A 367 -8.91 10.59 5.68
C GLN A 367 -8.97 12.02 5.09
N ARG A 368 -10.10 12.43 4.50
CA ARG A 368 -10.27 13.76 3.88
C ARG A 368 -11.56 14.42 4.31
N ILE A 369 -11.48 15.60 4.92
CA ILE A 369 -12.68 16.33 5.34
C ILE A 369 -13.32 17.05 4.15
N MET A 370 -14.61 16.77 3.97
CA MET A 370 -15.49 17.47 3.02
C MET A 370 -16.75 17.92 3.77
N ARG A 371 -17.02 19.23 3.78
CA ARG A 371 -18.15 19.84 4.52
C ARG A 371 -19.43 19.96 3.69
N THR A 372 -19.37 19.66 2.39
CA THR A 372 -20.51 19.74 1.46
C THR A 372 -20.39 18.70 0.35
N TRP A 373 -21.51 18.06 0.01
CA TRP A 373 -21.61 17.09 -1.10
C TRP A 373 -21.14 17.66 -2.45
N ASP A 374 -20.38 16.86 -3.22
CA ASP A 374 -19.87 17.17 -4.57
C ASP A 374 -19.11 18.52 -4.63
N THR A 375 -18.32 18.78 -3.59
CA THR A 375 -17.30 19.84 -3.58
C THR A 375 -16.06 19.41 -4.36
N SER A 376 -15.30 20.38 -4.86
CA SER A 376 -13.94 20.19 -5.38
C SER A 376 -12.84 20.33 -4.32
N THR A 377 -13.20 20.76 -3.10
CA THR A 377 -12.25 21.08 -2.03
C THR A 377 -12.30 20.05 -0.91
N SER A 378 -11.14 19.48 -0.58
CA SER A 378 -10.93 18.70 0.65
C SER A 378 -9.63 19.13 1.32
N GLU A 379 -9.56 18.96 2.63
CA GLU A 379 -8.32 18.98 3.41
C GLU A 379 -8.09 17.60 4.03
N VAL A 380 -6.85 17.34 4.46
CA VAL A 380 -6.51 16.07 5.12
C VAL A 380 -7.13 16.06 6.53
N LEU A 381 -7.62 14.91 6.97
CA LEU A 381 -8.14 14.74 8.32
C LEU A 381 -7.00 14.95 9.34
N ASP A 382 -7.32 15.62 10.44
CA ASP A 382 -6.41 15.94 11.53
C ASP A 382 -7.03 15.32 12.80
N PRO A 383 -6.40 14.28 13.41
CA PRO A 383 -6.94 13.62 14.60
C PRO A 383 -7.02 14.51 15.85
N ASP A 384 -6.29 15.63 15.89
CA ASP A 384 -6.36 16.61 16.99
C ASP A 384 -7.40 17.72 16.71
N ASN A 385 -7.86 17.87 15.46
CA ASN A 385 -8.95 18.80 15.15
C ASN A 385 -10.32 18.18 15.45
N SER A 386 -10.90 18.59 16.58
CA SER A 386 -12.24 18.19 17.02
C SER A 386 -13.37 18.39 15.98
N GLU A 387 -13.26 19.34 15.03
CA GLU A 387 -14.24 19.46 13.93
C GLU A 387 -14.09 18.31 12.93
N HIS A 388 -12.84 17.96 12.58
CA HIS A 388 -12.54 16.89 11.62
C HIS A 388 -13.01 15.54 12.17
N VAL A 389 -12.69 15.25 13.44
CA VAL A 389 -13.15 14.06 14.16
C VAL A 389 -14.68 14.02 14.25
N ALA A 390 -15.35 15.11 14.63
CA ALA A 390 -16.81 15.15 14.75
C ALA A 390 -17.53 14.95 13.40
N LEU A 391 -16.99 15.52 12.31
CA LEU A 391 -17.53 15.31 10.96
C LEU A 391 -17.37 13.86 10.49
N ALA A 392 -16.23 13.23 10.78
CA ALA A 392 -15.98 11.84 10.39
C ALA A 392 -16.79 10.86 11.26
N PHE A 393 -16.90 11.09 12.57
CA PHE A 393 -17.77 10.32 13.45
C PHE A 393 -19.25 10.43 13.08
N ALA A 394 -19.75 11.59 12.63
CA ALA A 394 -21.14 11.70 12.17
C ALA A 394 -21.47 10.78 10.98
N GLU A 395 -20.50 10.46 10.12
CA GLU A 395 -20.67 9.50 9.03
C GLU A 395 -20.52 8.04 9.53
N LEU A 396 -19.59 7.77 10.46
CA LEU A 396 -19.39 6.45 11.07
C LEU A 396 -20.57 6.03 11.97
N ASP A 397 -21.08 6.94 12.81
CA ASP A 397 -22.27 6.74 13.66
C ASP A 397 -23.49 6.41 12.79
N GLN A 398 -23.65 7.09 11.66
CA GLN A 398 -24.73 6.82 10.71
C GLN A 398 -24.57 5.44 10.04
N ALA A 399 -23.36 4.93 9.90
CA ALA A 399 -23.08 3.58 9.40
C ALA A 399 -23.44 2.50 10.44
N VAL A 400 -22.97 2.67 11.68
CA VAL A 400 -23.27 1.76 12.79
C VAL A 400 -24.77 1.72 13.07
N ALA A 401 -25.44 2.88 13.07
CA ALA A 401 -26.90 2.98 13.20
C ALA A 401 -27.67 2.33 12.02
N ALA A 402 -27.05 2.24 10.83
CA ALA A 402 -27.57 1.51 9.68
C ALA A 402 -27.20 0.00 9.69
N GLY A 403 -26.62 -0.51 10.79
CA GLY A 403 -26.25 -1.91 10.96
C GLY A 403 -24.91 -2.32 10.36
N ALA A 404 -23.99 -1.38 10.09
CA ALA A 404 -22.67 -1.72 9.57
C ALA A 404 -21.79 -2.38 10.65
N GLN A 405 -21.52 -3.68 10.48
CA GLN A 405 -20.53 -4.45 11.25
C GLN A 405 -19.16 -4.43 10.59
N MET A 406 -19.07 -4.01 9.32
CA MET A 406 -17.82 -3.82 8.59
C MET A 406 -17.78 -2.45 7.90
N ILE A 407 -16.65 -1.76 7.93
CA ILE A 407 -16.42 -0.54 7.14
C ILE A 407 -15.23 -0.75 6.21
N GLY A 408 -15.47 -0.58 4.92
CA GLY A 408 -14.40 -0.50 3.92
C GLY A 408 -13.95 0.95 3.75
N LEU A 409 -12.64 1.18 3.79
CA LEU A 409 -12.02 2.50 3.80
C LEU A 409 -11.24 2.73 2.50
N ASP A 410 -11.89 3.37 1.52
CA ASP A 410 -11.33 3.79 0.22
C ASP A 410 -10.13 4.74 0.42
N ALA A 411 -9.15 4.68 -0.48
CA ALA A 411 -8.08 5.68 -0.60
C ALA A 411 -7.47 6.11 0.76
N TYR A 412 -7.13 5.14 1.62
CA TYR A 412 -6.62 5.35 2.98
C TYR A 412 -5.15 5.84 3.03
N THR A 413 -4.81 6.80 2.17
CA THR A 413 -3.45 7.20 1.79
C THR A 413 -3.23 8.72 1.74
N ALA A 414 -4.13 9.50 2.34
CA ALA A 414 -4.05 10.97 2.40
C ALA A 414 -3.27 11.50 3.63
N MET A 415 -3.09 10.68 4.67
CA MET A 415 -2.37 11.01 5.91
C MET A 415 -1.00 10.31 5.97
N GLY A 416 -0.09 10.82 6.82
CA GLY A 416 1.14 10.12 7.18
C GLY A 416 0.85 8.82 7.93
N PRO A 417 1.73 7.79 7.88
CA PRO A 417 1.47 6.49 8.50
C PRO A 417 1.16 6.60 10.00
N ALA A 418 1.84 7.49 10.74
CA ALA A 418 1.60 7.69 12.16
C ALA A 418 0.16 8.14 12.46
N ASP A 419 -0.29 9.23 11.83
CA ASP A 419 -1.64 9.75 12.02
C ASP A 419 -2.73 8.85 11.39
N ALA A 420 -2.42 8.17 10.27
CA ALA A 420 -3.33 7.22 9.64
C ALA A 420 -3.62 6.00 10.54
N TRP A 421 -2.61 5.49 11.23
CA TRP A 421 -2.74 4.39 12.20
C TRP A 421 -3.41 4.87 13.51
N ARG A 422 -3.06 6.07 13.98
CA ARG A 422 -3.73 6.72 15.12
C ARG A 422 -5.22 6.91 14.86
N TRP A 423 -5.60 7.46 13.70
CA TRP A 423 -6.99 7.67 13.30
C TRP A 423 -7.77 6.36 13.19
N LEU A 424 -7.15 5.30 12.67
CA LEU A 424 -7.76 3.98 12.59
C LEU A 424 -8.09 3.40 13.97
N ASN A 425 -7.21 3.58 14.96
CA ASN A 425 -7.49 3.16 16.33
C ASN A 425 -8.54 4.05 17.02
N ILE A 426 -8.56 5.36 16.75
CA ILE A 426 -9.64 6.25 17.23
C ILE A 426 -11.01 5.80 16.68
N MET A 427 -11.09 5.36 15.42
CA MET A 427 -12.31 4.76 14.87
C MET A 427 -12.67 3.41 15.51
N ARG A 428 -11.68 2.55 15.81
CA ARG A 428 -11.89 1.27 16.52
C ARG A 428 -12.34 1.47 17.97
N GLU A 429 -11.81 2.46 18.68
CA GLU A 429 -12.22 2.79 20.05
C GLU A 429 -13.64 3.36 20.11
N HIS A 430 -14.03 4.14 19.10
CA HIS A 430 -15.38 4.71 18.97
C HIS A 430 -16.43 3.67 18.51
N ALA A 431 -16.04 2.74 17.64
CA ALA A 431 -16.91 1.66 17.12
C ALA A 431 -16.27 0.26 17.31
N PRO A 432 -16.20 -0.26 18.55
CA PRO A 432 -15.43 -1.47 18.88
C PRO A 432 -16.02 -2.78 18.31
N ASP A 433 -17.33 -2.82 18.06
CA ASP A 433 -18.01 -3.96 17.43
C ASP A 433 -17.92 -3.93 15.87
N THR A 434 -17.23 -2.93 15.30
CA THR A 434 -17.10 -2.73 13.86
C THR A 434 -15.71 -3.14 13.35
N ARG A 435 -15.68 -4.05 12.38
CA ARG A 435 -14.45 -4.47 11.67
C ARG A 435 -14.09 -3.43 10.59
N PHE A 436 -12.80 -3.11 10.46
CA PHE A 436 -12.30 -2.19 9.44
C PHE A 436 -11.47 -2.91 8.38
N MET A 437 -11.55 -2.45 7.13
CA MET A 437 -10.79 -2.96 6.00
C MET A 437 -10.28 -1.81 5.13
N LEU A 438 -9.00 -1.81 4.75
CA LEU A 438 -8.33 -0.70 4.06
C LEU A 438 -8.10 -0.98 2.57
N GLU A 439 -8.51 -0.07 1.70
CA GLU A 439 -8.12 -0.05 0.28
C GLU A 439 -6.68 0.45 0.10
N VAL A 440 -6.07 0.09 -1.03
CA VAL A 440 -4.67 0.42 -1.39
C VAL A 440 -3.64 -0.28 -0.50
N SER A 441 -3.72 -1.62 -0.45
CA SER A 441 -2.62 -2.53 -0.08
C SER A 441 -1.67 -2.02 1.02
N PRO A 442 -2.17 -1.70 2.22
CA PRO A 442 -1.43 -0.99 3.25
C PRO A 442 -0.22 -1.79 3.75
N CYS A 443 0.76 -1.07 4.29
CA CYS A 443 1.95 -1.68 4.89
C CYS A 443 1.67 -2.43 6.20
N ASP A 444 2.67 -3.22 6.61
CA ASP A 444 2.68 -4.14 7.76
C ASP A 444 2.03 -3.59 9.04
N ILE A 445 2.36 -2.37 9.47
CA ILE A 445 1.78 -1.77 10.70
C ILE A 445 0.24 -1.72 10.72
N PHE A 446 -0.43 -1.71 9.56
CA PHE A 446 -1.89 -1.71 9.47
C PHE A 446 -2.51 -3.11 9.54
N HIS A 447 -1.81 -4.17 9.11
CA HIS A 447 -2.26 -5.56 9.24
C HIS A 447 -2.36 -6.02 10.71
N ASN A 448 -1.81 -5.25 11.67
CA ASN A 448 -2.09 -5.47 13.08
C ASN A 448 -3.49 -5.03 13.50
N VAL A 449 -4.12 -4.05 12.83
CA VAL A 449 -5.32 -3.35 13.35
C VAL A 449 -6.54 -3.39 12.44
N ALA A 450 -6.37 -3.68 11.15
CA ALA A 450 -7.46 -3.83 10.18
C ALA A 450 -7.12 -4.85 9.09
N ALA A 451 -8.14 -5.36 8.41
CA ALA A 451 -7.97 -6.11 7.18
C ALA A 451 -7.48 -5.21 6.04
N SER A 452 -6.88 -5.79 5.01
CA SER A 452 -6.41 -5.09 3.81
C SER A 452 -7.13 -5.56 2.54
N TRP A 453 -6.84 -4.92 1.41
CA TRP A 453 -7.41 -5.25 0.11
C TRP A 453 -6.39 -5.17 -1.04
N VAL A 454 -6.54 -6.08 -2.00
CA VAL A 454 -5.68 -6.26 -3.19
C VAL A 454 -6.50 -6.71 -4.41
N PHE A 455 -5.99 -6.57 -5.63
CA PHE A 455 -6.64 -7.11 -6.83
C PHE A 455 -6.29 -8.59 -7.09
N ALA A 456 -7.29 -9.47 -7.18
CA ALA A 456 -7.06 -10.91 -7.32
C ALA A 456 -6.29 -11.33 -8.59
N ASN A 457 -6.32 -10.50 -9.64
CA ASN A 457 -5.58 -10.70 -10.89
C ASN A 457 -4.06 -10.43 -10.79
N GLU A 458 -3.59 -9.78 -9.71
CA GLU A 458 -2.18 -9.49 -9.48
C GLU A 458 -1.50 -10.65 -8.74
N LEU A 459 -2.27 -11.37 -7.92
CA LEU A 459 -1.83 -12.46 -7.05
C LEU A 459 -1.49 -13.72 -7.85
N GLN A 460 -0.22 -14.13 -7.80
CA GLN A 460 0.26 -15.40 -8.37
C GLN A 460 0.60 -16.42 -7.27
N THR A 461 0.89 -15.92 -6.07
CA THR A 461 1.28 -16.65 -4.87
C THR A 461 0.54 -16.11 -3.63
N ALA A 462 0.80 -16.69 -2.46
CA ALA A 462 0.31 -16.17 -1.19
C ALA A 462 1.19 -15.00 -0.70
N HIS A 463 0.68 -14.22 0.24
CA HIS A 463 1.38 -13.08 0.82
C HIS A 463 2.34 -13.56 1.93
N VAL A 464 3.38 -14.31 1.58
CA VAL A 464 4.26 -15.02 2.53
C VAL A 464 4.93 -14.08 3.53
N LEU A 465 5.17 -12.82 3.17
CA LEU A 465 5.69 -11.82 4.12
C LEU A 465 4.64 -11.40 5.17
N ALA A 466 3.37 -11.28 4.80
CA ALA A 466 2.28 -11.03 5.74
C ALA A 466 1.96 -12.27 6.60
N ASP A 467 1.95 -13.48 6.01
CA ASP A 467 1.87 -14.75 6.75
C ASP A 467 2.98 -14.89 7.81
N PHE A 468 4.19 -14.39 7.52
CA PHE A 468 5.38 -14.47 8.37
C PHE A 468 5.42 -13.41 9.47
N LEU A 469 5.00 -12.17 9.18
CA LEU A 469 4.97 -11.08 10.15
C LEU A 469 3.68 -11.05 10.98
N HIS A 470 2.56 -11.54 10.43
CA HIS A 470 1.19 -11.45 10.99
C HIS A 470 0.40 -12.74 10.74
N PRO A 471 0.80 -13.90 11.30
CA PRO A 471 -0.03 -15.11 11.20
C PRO A 471 -1.42 -14.82 11.78
N GLY A 472 -2.45 -15.11 10.99
CA GLY A 472 -3.82 -14.69 11.28
C GLY A 472 -4.27 -13.39 10.62
N HIS A 473 -3.51 -12.76 9.73
CA HIS A 473 -3.99 -11.58 8.99
C HIS A 473 -5.16 -11.90 8.04
N GLU A 474 -5.87 -10.84 7.64
CA GLU A 474 -6.96 -10.90 6.66
C GLU A 474 -6.69 -9.91 5.51
N THR A 475 -6.64 -10.43 4.28
CA THR A 475 -6.44 -9.62 3.08
C THR A 475 -7.50 -10.02 2.05
N TRP A 476 -8.33 -9.07 1.64
CA TRP A 476 -9.44 -9.25 0.72
C TRP A 476 -8.94 -9.14 -0.73
N ALA A 477 -9.21 -10.16 -1.54
CA ALA A 477 -8.79 -10.19 -2.93
C ALA A 477 -9.97 -9.95 -3.88
N ALA A 478 -9.98 -8.81 -4.57
CA ALA A 478 -11.04 -8.38 -5.48
C ALA A 478 -11.12 -9.25 -6.74
N ILE A 479 -12.15 -10.09 -6.82
CA ILE A 479 -12.46 -10.94 -7.98
C ILE A 479 -13.51 -10.24 -8.83
N MET A 480 -13.05 -9.59 -9.89
CA MET A 480 -13.90 -8.96 -10.91
C MET A 480 -13.94 -9.86 -12.16
N PHE A 481 -15.08 -10.47 -12.47
CA PHE A 481 -15.13 -11.47 -13.54
C PHE A 481 -15.04 -10.90 -14.97
N ASN A 482 -15.12 -9.58 -15.15
CA ASN A 482 -14.74 -8.92 -16.41
C ASN A 482 -13.20 -8.89 -16.58
N VAL A 483 -12.42 -8.72 -15.52
CA VAL A 483 -10.96 -8.85 -15.55
C VAL A 483 -10.57 -10.31 -15.81
N LEU A 484 -11.26 -11.28 -15.19
CA LEU A 484 -11.11 -12.70 -15.53
C LEU A 484 -11.44 -12.96 -17.01
N ALA A 485 -12.51 -12.38 -17.54
CA ALA A 485 -12.89 -12.53 -18.94
C ALA A 485 -11.80 -12.02 -19.90
N ASN A 486 -11.20 -10.86 -19.59
CA ASN A 486 -10.07 -10.32 -20.35
C ASN A 486 -8.84 -11.23 -20.28
N ARG A 487 -8.58 -11.87 -19.13
CA ARG A 487 -7.48 -12.83 -18.93
C ARG A 487 -7.67 -14.14 -19.71
N LEU A 488 -8.92 -14.60 -19.86
CA LEU A 488 -9.28 -15.82 -20.59
C LEU A 488 -9.50 -15.58 -22.10
N GLY A 489 -9.77 -14.34 -22.51
CA GLY A 489 -10.18 -14.00 -23.88
C GLY A 489 -11.64 -14.34 -24.21
N HIS A 490 -12.45 -14.72 -23.21
CA HIS A 490 -13.88 -14.99 -23.33
C HIS A 490 -14.58 -14.78 -21.99
N ARG A 491 -15.93 -14.67 -21.99
CA ARG A 491 -16.72 -14.63 -20.76
C ARG A 491 -16.52 -15.94 -19.96
N PRO A 492 -16.19 -15.89 -18.65
CA PRO A 492 -15.99 -17.09 -17.84
C PRO A 492 -17.32 -17.82 -17.59
N SER A 493 -17.26 -19.14 -17.66
CA SER A 493 -18.33 -20.05 -17.22
C SER A 493 -18.46 -20.05 -15.68
N PRO A 494 -19.59 -20.56 -15.14
CA PRO A 494 -19.74 -20.71 -13.68
C PRO A 494 -18.65 -21.56 -13.03
N ALA A 495 -18.12 -22.57 -13.74
CA ALA A 495 -17.03 -23.41 -13.26
C ALA A 495 -15.71 -22.63 -13.15
N GLU A 496 -15.39 -21.78 -14.13
CA GLU A 496 -14.18 -20.95 -14.12
C GLU A 496 -14.25 -19.83 -13.08
N LYS A 497 -15.45 -19.24 -12.89
CA LYS A 497 -15.70 -18.31 -11.77
C LYS A 497 -15.41 -18.98 -10.42
N ALA A 498 -15.97 -20.16 -10.19
CA ALA A 498 -15.78 -20.93 -8.96
C ALA A 498 -14.33 -21.43 -8.78
N ALA A 499 -13.62 -21.71 -9.87
CA ALA A 499 -12.20 -22.06 -9.83
C ALA A 499 -11.31 -20.86 -9.45
N GLU A 500 -11.59 -19.66 -9.94
CA GLU A 500 -10.86 -18.45 -9.55
C GLU A 500 -11.06 -18.10 -8.07
N VAL A 501 -12.29 -18.25 -7.55
CA VAL A 501 -12.57 -18.07 -6.11
C VAL A 501 -11.80 -19.07 -5.25
N ARG A 502 -11.81 -20.36 -5.61
CA ARG A 502 -10.99 -21.38 -4.94
C ARG A 502 -9.48 -21.09 -5.01
N ARG A 503 -8.98 -20.64 -6.17
CA ARG A 503 -7.56 -20.27 -6.33
C ARG A 503 -7.17 -19.19 -5.34
N VAL A 504 -7.98 -18.14 -5.23
CA VAL A 504 -7.75 -17.02 -4.32
C VAL A 504 -7.81 -17.47 -2.85
N ALA A 505 -8.83 -18.24 -2.48
CA ALA A 505 -8.99 -18.79 -1.13
C ALA A 505 -7.83 -19.72 -0.71
N ALA A 506 -7.36 -20.57 -1.63
CA ALA A 506 -6.24 -21.49 -1.39
C ALA A 506 -4.89 -20.78 -1.21
N LEU A 507 -4.74 -19.55 -1.71
CA LEU A 507 -3.58 -18.69 -1.47
C LEU A 507 -3.69 -17.86 -0.18
N GLY A 508 -4.73 -18.07 0.64
CA GLY A 508 -4.89 -17.44 1.96
C GLY A 508 -5.67 -16.13 1.99
N TYR A 509 -6.10 -15.61 0.84
CA TYR A 509 -6.85 -14.35 0.76
C TYR A 509 -8.36 -14.58 0.88
N THR A 510 -9.06 -13.66 1.55
CA THR A 510 -10.52 -13.63 1.63
C THR A 510 -11.09 -13.23 0.26
N PRO A 511 -11.88 -14.08 -0.42
CA PRO A 511 -12.40 -13.72 -1.74
C PRO A 511 -13.47 -12.63 -1.65
N LEU A 512 -13.24 -11.50 -2.33
CA LEU A 512 -14.21 -10.41 -2.46
C LEU A 512 -14.80 -10.43 -3.87
N ILE A 513 -16.09 -10.77 -4.00
CA ILE A 513 -16.67 -11.18 -5.29
C ILE A 513 -17.64 -10.12 -5.80
N PHE A 514 -17.35 -9.52 -6.97
CA PHE A 514 -18.13 -8.45 -7.60
C PHE A 514 -19.24 -8.94 -8.55
N ASP A 515 -19.80 -10.12 -8.26
CA ASP A 515 -20.83 -10.82 -9.04
C ASP A 515 -21.42 -11.91 -8.12
N SER A 516 -22.53 -12.55 -8.48
CA SER A 516 -23.11 -13.62 -7.66
C SER A 516 -22.80 -15.00 -8.22
N ILE A 517 -22.14 -15.83 -7.41
CA ILE A 517 -22.04 -17.29 -7.60
C ILE A 517 -22.42 -18.02 -6.31
N PRO A 518 -23.01 -19.22 -6.37
CA PRO A 518 -23.15 -20.08 -5.19
C PRO A 518 -21.78 -20.44 -4.62
N LEU A 519 -21.60 -20.25 -3.32
CA LEU A 519 -20.39 -20.62 -2.60
C LEU A 519 -20.43 -22.08 -2.14
N THR A 520 -19.24 -22.65 -1.95
CA THR A 520 -19.02 -23.92 -1.26
C THR A 520 -17.95 -23.71 -0.17
N SER A 521 -17.91 -24.57 0.86
CA SER A 521 -17.09 -24.34 2.06
C SER A 521 -15.58 -24.22 1.79
N ASP A 522 -15.10 -24.86 0.72
CA ASP A 522 -13.74 -24.81 0.18
C ASP A 522 -13.39 -23.49 -0.54
N MET A 523 -14.31 -22.51 -0.54
CA MET A 523 -14.04 -21.13 -0.97
C MET A 523 -13.63 -20.21 0.19
N SER A 524 -13.56 -20.71 1.43
CA SER A 524 -13.08 -19.94 2.59
C SER A 524 -11.55 -19.83 2.58
N ALA A 525 -11.01 -18.68 2.96
CA ALA A 525 -9.58 -18.39 2.91
C ALA A 525 -8.75 -19.29 3.84
N ALA A 526 -7.82 -20.06 3.25
CA ALA A 526 -6.95 -20.98 3.98
C ALA A 526 -6.11 -20.26 5.05
N GLU A 527 -5.73 -20.98 6.12
CA GLU A 527 -4.79 -20.50 7.15
C GLU A 527 -3.35 -20.55 6.63
N HIS A 528 -3.04 -19.74 5.63
CA HIS A 528 -1.90 -20.01 4.74
C HIS A 528 -0.53 -19.88 5.44
N TRP A 529 -0.40 -19.13 6.53
CA TRP A 529 0.78 -19.10 7.41
C TRP A 529 1.15 -20.49 7.98
N THR A 530 0.20 -21.42 8.04
CA THR A 530 0.45 -22.82 8.41
C THR A 530 1.10 -23.65 7.29
N LEU A 531 1.25 -23.07 6.08
CA LEU A 531 1.74 -23.71 4.86
C LEU A 531 2.94 -22.95 4.24
N SER A 532 2.87 -21.63 4.10
CA SER A 532 3.92 -20.78 3.52
C SER A 532 5.18 -20.66 4.38
N VAL A 533 4.99 -20.47 5.68
CA VAL A 533 6.07 -20.22 6.63
C VAL A 533 6.60 -21.58 7.10
N PRO A 534 7.89 -21.90 6.96
CA PRO A 534 8.45 -23.12 7.54
C PRO A 534 8.26 -23.14 9.06
N PRO A 535 7.98 -24.31 9.70
CA PRO A 535 7.61 -24.38 11.12
C PRO A 535 8.55 -23.64 12.08
N GLN A 536 9.85 -23.65 11.82
CA GLN A 536 10.89 -22.98 12.63
C GLN A 536 10.91 -21.44 12.53
N TYR A 537 10.06 -20.85 11.68
CA TYR A 537 9.94 -19.40 11.46
C TYR A 537 8.52 -18.86 11.77
N ARG A 538 7.63 -19.71 12.30
CA ARG A 538 6.26 -19.33 12.67
C ARG A 538 6.25 -18.68 14.06
N LEU A 539 5.62 -17.52 14.16
CA LEU A 539 5.15 -16.99 15.44
C LEU A 539 3.94 -17.83 15.89
N ALA A 540 3.76 -18.03 17.19
CA ALA A 540 2.55 -18.67 17.70
C ALA A 540 1.39 -17.66 17.74
N LEU A 541 0.19 -18.09 17.32
CA LEU A 541 -1.01 -17.27 17.34
C LEU A 541 -1.31 -16.77 18.77
N GLY A 542 -1.54 -15.47 18.91
CA GLY A 542 -2.00 -14.85 20.16
C GLY A 542 -0.94 -14.47 21.20
N MET A 543 0.37 -14.67 20.95
CA MET A 543 1.43 -14.31 21.92
C MET A 543 1.38 -12.84 22.38
N ASN A 544 0.99 -11.91 21.50
CA ASN A 544 1.12 -10.46 21.72
C ASN A 544 -0.21 -9.72 21.99
N GLN A 545 -1.30 -10.40 22.35
CA GLN A 545 -2.61 -9.74 22.61
C GLN A 545 -2.62 -8.82 23.86
N ASN A 546 -1.60 -8.89 24.72
CA ASN A 546 -1.47 -8.04 25.91
C ASN A 546 -0.54 -6.82 25.71
N PHE A 547 -0.08 -6.54 24.49
CA PHE A 547 0.77 -5.37 24.23
C PHE A 547 -0.06 -4.09 24.17
N ASN A 548 0.18 -3.16 25.10
CA ASN A 548 -0.48 -1.86 25.18
C ASN A 548 0.48 -0.75 24.69
N PRO A 549 0.33 -0.22 23.45
CA PRO A 549 1.30 0.72 22.88
C PRO A 549 1.48 2.03 23.66
N GLY A 550 0.51 2.40 24.51
CA GLY A 550 0.56 3.62 25.33
C GLY A 550 1.44 3.54 26.58
N GLU A 551 1.83 2.34 27.04
CA GLU A 551 2.59 2.17 28.29
C GLU A 551 4.11 1.98 28.09
N VAL A 552 4.56 1.71 26.86
CA VAL A 552 5.99 1.51 26.56
C VAL A 552 6.44 2.49 25.48
N GLN A 553 6.95 3.66 25.90
CA GLN A 553 7.95 4.33 25.06
C GLN A 553 9.20 3.45 25.02
N PRO A 554 9.69 3.03 23.84
CA PRO A 554 10.93 2.28 23.75
C PRO A 554 12.09 3.22 24.10
N GLN A 555 12.61 3.13 25.33
CA GLN A 555 13.96 3.62 25.61
C GLN A 555 14.96 2.74 24.86
N LEU A 556 15.20 3.08 23.60
CA LEU A 556 16.38 2.68 22.85
C LEU A 556 17.60 3.30 23.54
N ASP A 557 18.09 2.65 24.59
CA ASP A 557 19.33 3.06 25.23
C ASP A 557 20.50 2.94 24.24
N GLY A 558 21.48 3.82 24.40
CA GLY A 558 22.59 3.96 23.45
C GLY A 558 23.56 2.76 23.39
N THR A 559 23.30 1.65 24.08
CA THR A 559 24.16 0.46 24.06
C THR A 559 23.69 -0.61 23.06
N ASN A 560 22.42 -0.57 22.63
CA ASN A 560 21.87 -1.35 21.53
C ASN A 560 22.19 -2.86 21.58
N THR A 561 22.18 -3.44 22.79
CA THR A 561 22.31 -4.89 23.00
C THR A 561 21.03 -5.44 23.60
N LEU A 562 20.35 -6.32 22.86
CA LEU A 562 19.27 -7.16 23.39
C LEU A 562 19.88 -8.18 24.36
N THR A 563 20.05 -7.78 25.62
CA THR A 563 20.65 -8.65 26.65
C THR A 563 19.71 -9.80 27.00
N SER A 564 20.18 -11.03 26.79
CA SER A 564 19.45 -12.26 27.05
C SER A 564 19.28 -12.51 28.56
N ALA A 565 18.21 -11.96 29.14
CA ALA A 565 17.67 -12.37 30.43
C ALA A 565 16.57 -13.43 30.25
N TRP A 566 16.25 -14.17 31.32
CA TRP A 566 15.25 -15.25 31.40
C TRP A 566 15.61 -16.60 30.74
N PHE A 567 16.32 -17.45 31.51
CA PHE A 567 16.29 -18.91 31.34
C PHE A 567 16.43 -19.62 32.71
N PRO A 568 15.38 -20.32 33.18
CA PRO A 568 15.51 -21.46 34.10
C PRO A 568 15.58 -22.79 33.30
N ASP A 569 16.01 -23.87 33.97
CA ASP A 569 16.46 -25.12 33.35
C ASP A 569 15.46 -26.29 33.54
N ARG A 570 15.52 -27.32 32.64
CA ARG A 570 14.81 -28.63 32.68
C ARG A 570 13.28 -28.66 32.41
N ALA A 571 12.66 -29.78 32.00
CA ALA A 571 13.07 -31.00 31.26
C ALA A 571 11.81 -31.82 30.89
N ASP A 572 11.97 -32.88 30.08
CA ASP A 572 10.98 -33.94 29.75
C ASP A 572 9.74 -33.48 28.91
N GLY A 573 9.06 -34.28 28.06
CA GLY A 573 9.31 -35.63 27.52
C GLY A 573 8.05 -36.21 26.80
N GLU A 574 8.25 -36.93 25.67
CA GLU A 574 7.26 -37.73 24.88
C GLU A 574 6.16 -37.02 24.01
N PRO A 575 5.58 -37.70 22.98
CA PRO A 575 5.15 -37.02 21.74
C PRO A 575 3.69 -37.23 21.23
N VAL A 576 3.43 -36.58 20.08
CA VAL A 576 2.19 -36.45 19.28
C VAL A 576 1.48 -37.75 18.88
N ARG A 577 0.15 -37.69 18.71
CA ARG A 577 -0.60 -38.52 17.74
C ARG A 577 -1.50 -37.68 16.83
N THR A 578 -1.42 -37.94 15.53
CA THR A 578 -2.32 -37.45 14.48
C THR A 578 -3.47 -38.42 14.23
N LEU A 579 -4.51 -38.00 13.50
CA LEU A 579 -5.52 -38.88 12.93
C LEU A 579 -6.11 -38.28 11.64
N GLU A 580 -6.05 -39.04 10.55
CA GLU A 580 -6.66 -38.70 9.26
C GLU A 580 -8.10 -39.24 9.17
N GLY A 581 -8.93 -38.67 8.30
CA GLY A 581 -10.30 -39.17 8.07
C GLY A 581 -11.06 -38.40 6.99
N ALA A 582 -10.96 -38.85 5.74
CA ALA A 582 -11.69 -38.26 4.61
C ALA A 582 -13.10 -38.87 4.44
N LEU A 583 -13.99 -38.17 3.72
CA LEU A 583 -14.91 -38.76 2.71
C LEU A 583 -15.69 -37.67 1.94
N ALA A 584 -16.25 -38.04 0.79
CA ALA A 584 -16.96 -37.20 -0.18
C ALA A 584 -17.82 -38.08 -1.11
N PRO A 585 -18.55 -37.57 -2.13
CA PRO A 585 -19.37 -36.36 -2.21
C PRO A 585 -20.84 -36.68 -2.60
N GLY A 586 -21.69 -35.65 -2.74
CA GLY A 586 -23.02 -35.74 -3.39
C GLY A 586 -23.33 -34.48 -4.19
N GLY A 587 -24.06 -34.59 -5.31
CA GLY A 587 -24.28 -33.48 -6.26
C GLY A 587 -25.75 -33.27 -6.68
N GLY A 588 -26.02 -32.15 -7.34
CA GLY A 588 -27.35 -31.78 -7.86
C GLY A 588 -27.29 -30.64 -8.88
N ASN A 589 -28.24 -30.61 -9.83
CA ASN A 589 -28.31 -29.63 -10.92
C ASN A 589 -29.43 -28.60 -10.69
N ALA A 590 -29.25 -27.34 -11.14
CA ALA A 590 -30.37 -26.49 -11.58
C ALA A 590 -29.96 -25.31 -12.49
N ALA A 591 -30.92 -24.90 -13.31
CA ALA A 591 -31.00 -23.85 -14.34
C ALA A 591 -30.33 -22.48 -14.10
N SER A 592 -30.16 -21.72 -15.21
CA SER A 592 -29.61 -20.36 -15.28
C SER A 592 -30.61 -19.32 -15.81
N ALA A 593 -30.32 -18.04 -15.54
CA ALA A 593 -31.05 -16.86 -16.04
C ALA A 593 -30.05 -15.78 -16.56
N PRO A 594 -30.48 -14.82 -17.41
CA PRO A 594 -29.55 -14.01 -18.22
C PRO A 594 -29.00 -12.78 -17.48
N ALA A 595 -27.84 -12.30 -17.94
CA ALA A 595 -27.23 -11.04 -17.50
C ALA A 595 -27.14 -10.02 -18.66
N ALA A 596 -27.32 -8.74 -18.34
CA ALA A 596 -27.17 -7.63 -19.29
C ALA A 596 -25.70 -7.26 -19.52
N ASP A 597 -25.45 -6.50 -20.60
CA ASP A 597 -24.10 -6.14 -21.06
C ASP A 597 -23.57 -4.87 -20.35
N THR A 598 -22.29 -4.84 -19.98
CA THR A 598 -21.70 -3.70 -19.23
C THR A 598 -20.22 -3.53 -19.58
N ALA A 599 -19.95 -2.80 -20.68
CA ALA A 599 -18.66 -2.81 -21.37
C ALA A 599 -17.92 -1.44 -21.45
N VAL A 600 -18.31 -0.44 -20.64
CA VAL A 600 -17.89 0.97 -20.86
C VAL A 600 -17.01 1.58 -19.75
N VAL A 601 -16.99 1.01 -18.54
CA VAL A 601 -16.51 1.69 -17.31
C VAL A 601 -14.98 1.65 -17.09
N MET A 602 -14.25 0.72 -17.70
CA MET A 602 -12.83 0.43 -17.39
C MET A 602 -11.81 1.45 -17.95
N LYS A 603 -11.84 2.70 -17.45
CA LYS A 603 -10.77 3.70 -17.65
C LYS A 603 -10.42 4.62 -16.46
N MET A 604 -11.14 4.57 -15.34
CA MET A 604 -10.83 5.41 -14.16
C MET A 604 -10.34 4.64 -12.92
N ILE A 605 -10.51 3.31 -12.87
CA ILE A 605 -10.13 2.47 -11.71
C ILE A 605 -8.67 1.97 -11.80
N ALA A 606 -8.04 2.05 -12.97
CA ALA A 606 -6.64 1.67 -13.14
C ALA A 606 -5.69 2.78 -12.66
N GLY A 607 -5.05 2.55 -11.50
CA GLY A 607 -3.92 3.37 -11.03
C GLY A 607 -2.74 3.40 -12.02
N PHE A 608 -1.82 4.35 -11.84
CA PHE A 608 -0.73 4.63 -12.78
C PHE A 608 0.23 3.45 -12.99
N VAL A 609 0.03 2.69 -14.08
CA VAL A 609 1.06 1.79 -14.63
C VAL A 609 1.79 2.52 -15.77
N PRO A 610 3.11 2.78 -15.66
CA PRO A 610 3.87 3.45 -16.71
C PRO A 610 4.23 2.48 -17.86
N THR A 611 3.22 2.05 -18.63
CA THR A 611 3.45 1.31 -19.89
C THR A 611 4.20 2.19 -20.87
N ARG A 612 5.30 1.68 -21.45
CA ARG A 612 6.08 2.42 -22.45
C ARG A 612 5.24 2.62 -23.71
N THR A 613 5.16 3.85 -24.22
CA THR A 613 4.32 4.23 -25.38
C THR A 613 4.67 3.47 -26.68
N ALA A 614 5.84 2.82 -26.72
CA ALA A 614 6.29 1.96 -27.82
C ALA A 614 5.59 0.58 -27.84
N GLU A 615 5.00 0.12 -26.73
CA GLU A 615 4.39 -1.21 -26.57
C GLU A 615 2.87 -1.19 -26.81
N LEU A 616 2.27 -0.01 -26.99
CA LEU A 616 0.85 0.14 -27.28
C LEU A 616 0.53 -0.20 -28.76
N PRO A 617 -0.57 -0.93 -29.04
CA PRO A 617 -1.02 -1.15 -30.42
C PRO A 617 -1.40 0.20 -31.09
N PRO A 618 -1.25 0.32 -32.43
CA PRO A 618 -1.33 1.63 -33.11
C PRO A 618 -2.56 2.51 -32.79
N PRO A 619 -3.80 1.98 -32.67
CA PRO A 619 -4.96 2.79 -32.31
C PRO A 619 -4.88 3.38 -30.90
N ALA A 620 -4.33 2.64 -29.93
CA ALA A 620 -4.16 3.11 -28.56
C ALA A 620 -3.04 4.15 -28.48
N ARG A 621 -1.93 3.92 -29.18
CA ARG A 621 -0.82 4.87 -29.28
C ARG A 621 -1.27 6.23 -29.85
N HIS A 622 -2.00 6.22 -30.96
CA HIS A 622 -2.51 7.45 -31.59
C HIS A 622 -3.48 8.23 -30.68
N LEU A 623 -4.22 7.54 -29.79
CA LEU A 623 -5.09 8.17 -28.81
C LEU A 623 -4.29 8.82 -27.67
N VAL A 624 -3.25 8.16 -27.16
CA VAL A 624 -2.34 8.73 -26.14
C VAL A 624 -1.58 9.95 -26.69
N GLU A 625 -1.07 9.87 -27.92
CA GLU A 625 -0.39 10.99 -28.58
C GLU A 625 -1.34 12.20 -28.79
N LYS A 626 -2.64 11.97 -29.03
CA LYS A 626 -3.67 13.03 -29.08
C LYS A 626 -4.03 13.63 -27.72
N LEU A 627 -4.09 12.82 -26.67
CA LEU A 627 -4.39 13.31 -25.31
C LEU A 627 -3.24 14.18 -24.79
N ALA A 628 -1.99 13.75 -24.97
CA ALA A 628 -0.80 14.54 -24.62
C ALA A 628 -0.73 15.87 -25.40
N ALA A 629 -1.16 15.89 -26.67
CA ALA A 629 -1.26 17.13 -27.45
C ALA A 629 -2.32 18.10 -26.86
N ALA A 630 -3.53 17.61 -26.57
CA ALA A 630 -4.61 18.44 -26.00
C ALA A 630 -4.27 18.96 -24.59
N GLU A 631 -3.56 18.19 -23.77
CA GLU A 631 -3.07 18.63 -22.46
C GLU A 631 -1.98 19.71 -22.58
N SER A 632 -1.09 19.59 -23.55
CA SER A 632 -0.08 20.61 -23.88
C SER A 632 -0.72 21.91 -24.38
N GLU A 633 -1.75 21.83 -25.23
CA GLU A 633 -2.54 22.99 -25.66
C GLU A 633 -3.29 23.66 -24.49
N SER A 634 -3.81 22.87 -23.55
CA SER A 634 -4.44 23.34 -22.31
C SER A 634 -3.46 24.09 -21.40
N LEU A 635 -2.22 23.59 -21.24
CA LEU A 635 -1.17 24.31 -20.52
C LEU A 635 -0.78 25.61 -21.24
N ALA A 636 -0.61 25.57 -22.56
CA ALA A 636 -0.27 26.76 -23.36
C ALA A 636 -1.33 27.86 -23.22
N ALA A 637 -2.62 27.50 -23.26
CA ALA A 637 -3.73 28.42 -23.05
C ALA A 637 -3.71 29.06 -21.65
N ARG A 638 -3.36 28.30 -20.59
CA ARG A 638 -3.24 28.82 -19.21
C ARG A 638 -2.10 29.82 -19.03
N HIS A 639 -1.02 29.70 -19.79
CA HIS A 639 0.11 30.65 -19.76
C HIS A 639 -0.06 31.88 -20.67
N ALA A 640 -1.11 31.94 -21.50
CA ALA A 640 -1.31 32.99 -22.49
C ALA A 640 -2.17 34.19 -22.03
N ALA A 641 -2.72 34.17 -20.81
CA ALA A 641 -3.62 35.21 -20.31
C ALA A 641 -2.89 36.50 -19.86
N PRO A 642 -3.09 37.66 -20.52
CA PRO A 642 -2.47 38.93 -20.08
C PRO A 642 -3.28 39.58 -18.95
N GLY A 643 -2.61 40.07 -17.92
CA GLY A 643 -3.27 40.80 -16.83
C GLY A 643 -3.83 42.15 -17.29
N GLN A 644 -5.09 42.44 -16.96
CA GLN A 644 -5.70 43.76 -17.17
C GLN A 644 -5.75 44.57 -15.86
N THR A 645 -5.08 45.73 -15.89
CA THR A 645 -5.30 46.82 -14.94
C THR A 645 -6.08 47.93 -15.66
N GLY A 646 -7.17 48.44 -15.06
CA GLY A 646 -7.96 49.50 -15.69
C GLY A 646 -9.20 49.86 -14.90
N ALA A 647 -9.26 51.09 -14.39
CA ALA A 647 -10.40 51.58 -13.60
C ALA A 647 -11.56 52.07 -14.49
N GLY A 648 -12.79 51.91 -14.00
CA GLY A 648 -14.00 52.53 -14.55
C GLY A 648 -15.08 52.60 -13.47
N ALA A 649 -15.66 53.78 -13.23
CA ALA A 649 -16.56 54.01 -12.10
C ALA A 649 -17.98 54.33 -12.56
N THR A 650 -18.99 53.91 -11.79
CA THR A 650 -20.27 54.63 -11.68
C THR A 650 -21.01 54.27 -10.38
N THR A 651 -22.00 55.09 -10.02
CA THR A 651 -22.56 55.18 -8.66
C THR A 651 -23.82 54.35 -8.40
N ALA A 652 -23.92 53.76 -7.21
CA ALA A 652 -25.20 53.47 -6.56
C ALA A 652 -25.09 53.79 -5.05
N LYS A 653 -26.20 54.24 -4.40
CA LYS A 653 -26.24 54.59 -2.97
C LYS A 653 -27.00 53.52 -2.17
N ALA A 654 -26.44 53.13 -1.02
CA ALA A 654 -27.13 52.45 0.07
C ALA A 654 -26.60 53.00 1.43
N PRO A 655 -27.34 52.92 2.54
CA PRO A 655 -27.13 53.80 3.70
C PRO A 655 -26.01 53.37 4.66
N LYS A 656 -25.56 54.34 5.45
CA LYS A 656 -24.61 54.14 6.56
C LYS A 656 -25.29 53.44 7.75
N VAL A 657 -24.58 52.50 8.36
CA VAL A 657 -24.68 52.18 9.81
C VAL A 657 -23.30 52.43 10.42
N SER A 658 -23.23 52.89 11.66
CA SER A 658 -22.00 53.38 12.29
C SER A 658 -21.86 52.95 13.75
N VAL A 659 -20.64 53.14 14.29
CA VAL A 659 -20.21 53.04 15.72
C VAL A 659 -19.81 51.63 16.19
N PRO A 660 -18.70 51.44 16.96
CA PRO A 660 -17.52 52.28 17.23
C PRO A 660 -16.16 51.62 16.83
N ARG A 661 -15.04 52.27 17.18
CA ARG A 661 -13.66 51.72 17.11
C ARG A 661 -13.07 51.52 18.51
N THR A 662 -12.41 50.37 18.74
CA THR A 662 -11.32 50.11 19.71
C THR A 662 -10.67 48.77 19.31
N ASN A 663 -9.36 48.51 19.39
CA ASN A 663 -8.19 49.35 19.71
C ASN A 663 -7.00 48.89 18.83
N THR A 664 -6.03 49.77 18.57
CA THR A 664 -4.82 49.43 17.80
C THR A 664 -3.63 49.23 18.72
N MET A 665 -3.06 48.02 18.75
CA MET A 665 -1.73 47.80 19.32
C MET A 665 -0.70 47.73 18.17
N ARG A 666 0.27 48.64 18.17
CA ARG A 666 1.43 48.59 17.27
C ARG A 666 2.60 47.95 18.01
N ILE A 667 3.22 46.96 17.39
CA ILE A 667 4.62 46.59 17.66
C ILE A 667 5.40 46.86 16.37
N SER A 668 6.63 47.36 16.51
CA SER A 668 7.48 47.76 15.39
C SER A 668 8.89 47.25 15.61
N THR A 669 9.41 46.53 14.62
CA THR A 669 10.83 46.14 14.53
C THR A 669 11.26 46.33 13.08
N ALA A 670 12.09 47.35 12.83
CA ALA A 670 12.71 47.59 11.55
C ALA A 670 14.22 47.26 11.63
N LEU A 671 14.75 46.56 10.63
CA LEU A 671 16.19 46.36 10.42
C LEU A 671 16.55 46.61 8.95
N PRO A 672 17.82 46.94 8.63
CA PRO A 672 18.07 47.93 7.58
C PRO A 672 18.70 47.37 6.30
N THR A 673 18.41 48.02 5.18
CA THR A 673 19.14 47.85 3.92
C THR A 673 20.47 48.63 3.97
N ARG A 674 21.60 47.93 3.79
CA ARG A 674 22.94 48.54 3.68
C ARG A 674 23.47 48.41 2.25
N LYS A 675 23.91 49.51 1.65
CA LYS A 675 24.46 49.58 0.28
C LYS A 675 25.99 49.51 0.25
N LEU A 676 26.52 49.37 -0.98
CA LEU A 676 27.86 49.70 -1.51
C LEU A 676 28.81 48.49 -1.73
N PRO A 677 29.73 48.56 -2.72
CA PRO A 677 29.86 49.48 -3.86
C PRO A 677 29.86 48.75 -5.24
N ALA A 678 30.18 49.46 -6.32
CA ALA A 678 30.36 48.95 -7.69
C ALA A 678 31.73 49.40 -8.27
N ILE A 679 31.96 49.23 -9.59
CA ILE A 679 33.19 49.51 -10.38
C ILE A 679 34.18 48.32 -10.31
N MET A 680 34.68 47.69 -11.40
CA MET A 680 34.56 47.83 -12.88
C MET A 680 34.58 46.40 -13.52
N THR A 681 34.76 46.02 -14.81
CA THR A 681 35.08 46.54 -16.17
C THR A 681 34.70 45.38 -17.16
N ASP A 682 34.45 45.47 -18.48
CA ASP A 682 34.18 46.57 -19.41
C ASP A 682 33.38 46.07 -20.65
N ARG A 683 33.98 45.25 -21.54
CA ARG A 683 33.53 45.01 -22.95
C ARG A 683 34.02 43.67 -23.55
N PRO A 684 33.57 43.23 -24.76
CA PRO A 684 32.40 43.66 -25.56
C PRO A 684 31.49 42.52 -26.10
N ASN A 685 30.32 42.94 -26.60
CA ASN A 685 29.48 42.38 -27.69
C ASN A 685 29.79 41.00 -28.32
N GLY A 686 28.75 40.15 -28.43
CA GLY A 686 28.77 38.95 -29.29
C GLY A 686 27.45 38.18 -29.32
N GLY A 687 26.40 38.73 -29.95
CA GLY A 687 25.10 38.04 -30.06
C GLY A 687 25.07 37.01 -31.20
N ALA A 688 24.55 35.80 -30.93
CA ALA A 688 24.37 34.74 -31.94
C ALA A 688 23.02 34.03 -31.77
N VAL A 689 22.28 33.87 -32.88
CA VAL A 689 20.99 33.15 -32.92
C VAL A 689 21.26 31.67 -33.15
N VAL A 690 20.85 30.82 -32.21
CA VAL A 690 20.94 29.35 -32.38
C VAL A 690 19.81 28.86 -33.27
N ARG A 691 20.15 28.48 -34.51
CA ARG A 691 19.30 27.64 -35.37
C ARG A 691 19.82 26.22 -35.32
N ASN A 692 18.99 25.28 -34.85
CA ASN A 692 19.34 23.86 -34.90
C ASN A 692 19.42 23.37 -36.36
N ARG A 693 20.61 22.90 -36.76
CA ARG A 693 20.80 21.98 -37.89
C ARG A 693 21.64 20.82 -37.41
N VAL A 694 21.15 19.60 -37.62
CA VAL A 694 21.91 18.36 -37.37
C VAL A 694 22.99 18.26 -38.45
N GLY A 695 24.26 18.28 -38.03
CA GLY A 695 25.41 18.06 -38.89
C GLY A 695 26.11 16.75 -38.49
N VAL A 696 26.30 15.85 -39.44
CA VAL A 696 27.10 14.63 -39.24
C VAL A 696 28.58 15.01 -39.36
N ILE A 697 29.37 14.71 -38.33
CA ILE A 697 30.83 14.83 -38.37
C ILE A 697 31.41 13.45 -38.68
N SER A 698 32.21 13.35 -39.74
CA SER A 698 32.99 12.16 -40.10
C SER A 698 34.47 12.40 -39.81
N ASP A 699 35.04 11.66 -38.86
CA ASP A 699 36.48 11.63 -38.60
C ASP A 699 37.20 10.77 -39.68
N PRO A 700 38.22 11.29 -40.39
CA PRO A 700 38.93 10.55 -41.43
C PRO A 700 40.00 9.57 -40.92
N ASN A 701 40.36 9.57 -39.62
CA ASN A 701 41.59 8.93 -39.13
C ASN A 701 41.39 7.63 -38.33
N HIS A 702 40.82 6.57 -38.95
CA HIS A 702 41.00 5.21 -38.42
C HIS A 702 40.88 4.10 -39.48
N PRO A 703 42.00 3.52 -39.97
CA PRO A 703 41.97 2.27 -40.73
C PRO A 703 41.77 1.06 -39.79
N ASN A 704 41.17 -0.01 -40.33
CA ASN A 704 40.90 -1.32 -39.71
C ASN A 704 39.69 -1.47 -38.77
N ARG A 705 38.48 -1.54 -39.35
CA ARG A 705 37.46 -2.52 -38.92
C ARG A 705 36.89 -3.27 -40.13
N ARG A 706 36.59 -4.57 -39.95
CA ARG A 706 35.99 -5.42 -40.98
C ARG A 706 34.54 -5.00 -41.22
N LYS A 707 34.07 -5.05 -42.48
CA LYS A 707 32.64 -4.98 -42.80
C LYS A 707 32.03 -6.35 -42.55
N GLU A 708 31.20 -6.49 -41.53
CA GLU A 708 30.30 -7.64 -41.40
C GLU A 708 29.09 -7.40 -42.30
N GLN A 709 28.87 -8.29 -43.26
CA GLN A 709 27.70 -8.24 -44.14
C GLN A 709 26.53 -8.93 -43.44
N PHE A 710 25.48 -8.17 -43.11
CA PHE A 710 24.20 -8.75 -42.72
C PHE A 710 23.54 -9.38 -43.95
N VAL A 711 23.65 -10.71 -44.07
CA VAL A 711 22.93 -11.49 -45.09
C VAL A 711 21.45 -11.56 -44.71
N PHE A 712 20.59 -11.09 -45.61
CA PHE A 712 19.14 -11.12 -45.42
C PHE A 712 18.60 -12.53 -45.69
N ASP A 713 17.92 -13.11 -44.70
CA ASP A 713 17.38 -14.47 -44.75
C ASP A 713 15.85 -14.45 -44.92
N PRO A 714 15.32 -14.57 -46.16
CA PRO A 714 13.89 -14.48 -46.42
C PRO A 714 13.08 -15.65 -45.82
N THR A 715 13.74 -16.77 -45.50
CA THR A 715 13.09 -17.97 -44.92
C THR A 715 12.48 -17.67 -43.55
N LYS A 716 13.08 -16.75 -42.78
CA LYS A 716 12.58 -16.33 -41.46
C LYS A 716 11.30 -15.49 -41.55
N VAL A 717 11.08 -14.76 -42.66
CA VAL A 717 9.85 -13.97 -42.88
C VAL A 717 8.65 -14.89 -43.12
N LEU A 718 8.84 -15.97 -43.90
CA LEU A 718 7.81 -16.99 -44.12
C LEU A 718 7.43 -17.73 -42.82
N ALA A 719 8.39 -17.95 -41.92
CA ALA A 719 8.13 -18.54 -40.61
C ALA A 719 7.34 -17.63 -39.64
N ALA A 720 7.32 -16.30 -39.86
CA ALA A 720 6.48 -15.36 -39.12
C ALA A 720 5.04 -15.33 -39.67
N LEU A 721 4.89 -15.35 -41.00
CA LEU A 721 3.58 -15.27 -41.67
C LEU A 721 2.70 -16.51 -41.47
N SER A 722 3.30 -17.68 -41.19
CA SER A 722 2.55 -18.93 -40.95
C SER A 722 1.79 -18.98 -39.61
N ARG A 723 1.97 -17.99 -38.73
CA ARG A 723 1.29 -17.93 -37.41
C ARG A 723 -0.01 -17.12 -37.39
N VAL A 724 -0.39 -16.47 -38.50
CA VAL A 724 -1.66 -15.72 -38.59
C VAL A 724 -2.80 -16.70 -38.83
N LYS A 725 -3.73 -16.82 -37.87
CA LYS A 725 -4.97 -17.58 -38.06
C LYS A 725 -5.80 -16.95 -39.18
N ARG A 726 -6.48 -17.79 -39.97
CA ARG A 726 -7.38 -17.34 -41.04
C ARG A 726 -8.52 -16.52 -40.46
N ASP A 727 -8.61 -15.25 -40.86
CA ASP A 727 -9.85 -14.48 -40.82
C ASP A 727 -10.13 -13.95 -42.24
N SER A 728 -11.33 -14.19 -42.74
CA SER A 728 -11.57 -14.34 -44.19
C SER A 728 -12.14 -13.07 -44.85
N LYS A 729 -11.32 -12.01 -44.97
CA LYS A 729 -11.62 -10.89 -45.90
C LYS A 729 -10.48 -9.96 -46.35
N THR A 730 -9.23 -10.17 -45.96
CA THR A 730 -8.12 -9.29 -46.37
C THR A 730 -7.52 -9.69 -47.71
N GLN A 731 -7.75 -8.90 -48.76
CA GLN A 731 -6.89 -8.90 -49.95
C GLN A 731 -5.65 -8.03 -49.69
N ILE A 732 -4.47 -8.52 -50.08
CA ILE A 732 -3.21 -7.78 -50.05
C ILE A 732 -2.76 -7.59 -51.51
N THR A 733 -2.84 -6.35 -52.00
CA THR A 733 -2.26 -5.97 -53.30
C THR A 733 -0.83 -5.51 -53.08
N VAL A 734 0.11 -5.98 -53.91
CA VAL A 734 1.50 -5.53 -53.92
C VAL A 734 1.76 -4.83 -55.25
N GLU A 735 2.05 -3.53 -55.22
CA GLU A 735 2.41 -2.77 -56.42
C GLU A 735 3.94 -2.78 -56.65
N PRO A 736 4.43 -2.85 -57.90
CA PRO A 736 5.86 -2.80 -58.18
C PRO A 736 6.42 -1.38 -58.05
N GLY A 737 7.46 -1.20 -57.22
CA GLY A 737 8.16 0.07 -57.09
C GLY A 737 8.94 0.46 -58.36
N THR A 738 8.77 1.68 -58.85
CA THR A 738 9.32 2.17 -60.12
C THR A 738 10.73 2.78 -60.02
N SER A 739 11.75 1.93 -60.06
CA SER A 739 13.10 2.33 -60.55
C SER A 739 13.90 1.09 -60.92
N GLY A 740 14.21 0.91 -62.21
CA GLY A 740 14.99 -0.23 -62.68
C GLY A 740 16.43 0.14 -63.01
N GLU A 741 17.37 -0.64 -62.49
CA GLU A 741 18.53 -1.13 -63.24
C GLU A 741 18.91 -2.52 -62.70
N LYS A 742 19.76 -3.27 -63.42
CA LYS A 742 19.80 -4.74 -63.42
C LYS A 742 20.57 -5.39 -62.26
#